data_AF-A0A7C2IRS5-F1
#
_entry.id   AF-A0A7C2IRS5-F1
#
_cell.length_a   1.000
_cell.length_b   1.000
_cell.length_c   1.000
_cell.angle_alpha   90.00
_cell.angle_beta   90.00
_cell.angle_gamma   90.00
#
_symmetry.space_group_name_H-M   'P 1'
#
loop_
_entity.id
_entity.type
_entity.pdbx_description
1 polymer ?
#
loop_
_entity_poly.entity_id
_entity_poly.type
_entity_poly.pdbx_seq_one_letter_code
_entity_poly.pdbx_strand_id
1 'polypeptide(L)'
;MSQSTIEGAPVVAKRAHPRVQHVFPADNWYFWLKAAEDKPDEIITDLEDAVATPRKELARDIFIGVLKLFRGELPTDTELLALRQANSPEGRGPHLPVFIAKMKAVKGLPLTAAEREALREAEASPDKKLQALLTQVARCHSLDGIIVTLRINNLHTKWSAGDLWHVVRPMGNRLDRILLPKVEGPEDIILLHRILTAIEAEQGWERNGIKIEALIELPSAVRQLDAICRCTPRMICSIFGIVDWTAATGGRDQDHQQSYALYGRLRTVQVSVAAGLEAIDGITPSLQRHRSFVDAGKAARLGFTGKWSVNPNNLAGIMDFMEGRRPSRRDPRAKPTSVPPGAFAEVRPRTGTSPEHPPFPLKELEQFAREKRPLLPPRVLELRDATVRRSVLPVSAARPEEVEAALASSADEVIVDLAPVAAQTGKAAREKLLGTLRAARAEQTLLALQANPDDPGTWRAFEEIVSALGPRVSACALPEVTSPVQVRGLDARLTEVETHVGIPLGHLRIEGRIRTEAALDQAYEIATASRRVSALIFDIPVAELHRQYRLAVGAKTRSIRKAEYLLKGQLLVATSEAGIDAVDSLTRKGNRVSREALDAANHGFSGKLARLDEVEEVNGRLVPPRSFIQELAPMIQGVTPDAIRETLSPEAIRAVLRKSFPAEWVEPFVRTCRDLAEPYWNGARKIEEFSAVLRAELQRRWYPASIERALQPFELFAVADQDRGLGAVAYADPWRANAIELVDAATARVYEHIIRTAWKAGLLTQEEDRRYHQAFERLRTALLVKEAAGLMPGMRIPAYAVTVEDWMVKLFAQASGDRNLYHLDDEFVAQERARGVIKFDGRIAHGILTLLVSLVGLHRVADGCRLHSIEDVRYKAPVRIGDSVTPIFTVMDAQDSRIRLRVEALRRDGQVAMEGTIIVTPQGVSRQSDDGARPPGPARLRAARERSATVLAFPRDKQAPAFSQRGTVSRDFQSKISPDVADGYWALVGSAGPAVWNLAVSLGMIAHTSANFASPGWILLSTRLEEQQEPIREGDTLISRANLEITRLTREERRPICRITMDVRNQHDRPVFRAEVSKLGDPALGCEP
;
A
#
# COMPACT_ATOMS: atom_id res chain seq x y z
N MET A 1 36.26 18.33 25.29
CA MET A 1 36.89 17.07 25.73
C MET A 1 37.27 17.19 27.19
N SER A 2 36.60 16.46 28.08
CA SER A 2 37.09 16.15 29.43
C SER A 2 36.61 14.74 29.75
N GLN A 3 37.47 13.75 29.49
CA GLN A 3 37.26 12.37 29.83
C GLN A 3 37.44 12.21 31.34
N SER A 4 36.38 11.82 32.06
CA SER A 4 36.51 11.10 33.33
C SER A 4 36.15 9.64 33.05
N THR A 5 37.14 8.89 32.58
CA THR A 5 37.08 7.43 32.47
C THR A 5 37.05 6.82 33.85
N ILE A 6 35.99 6.05 34.15
CA ILE A 6 36.04 5.03 35.19
C ILE A 6 36.90 3.89 34.62
N GLU A 7 38.03 3.62 35.27
CA GLU A 7 38.96 2.55 34.92
C GLU A 7 38.29 1.16 35.05
N GLY A 8 38.58 0.26 34.10
CA GLY A 8 38.70 -1.17 34.41
C GLY A 8 37.76 -2.19 33.76
N ALA A 9 36.95 -1.86 32.75
CA ALA A 9 36.24 -2.87 31.95
C ALA A 9 36.60 -2.72 30.46
N PRO A 10 36.97 -3.81 29.74
CA PRO A 10 37.15 -3.73 28.29
C PRO A 10 35.82 -3.33 27.65
N VAL A 11 35.80 -2.21 26.93
CA VAL A 11 34.63 -1.81 26.13
C VAL A 11 34.43 -2.88 25.08
N VAL A 12 33.40 -3.72 25.27
CA VAL A 12 33.02 -4.75 24.29
C VAL A 12 32.47 -4.02 23.07
N ALA A 13 33.23 -4.04 21.97
CA ALA A 13 32.80 -3.44 20.72
C ALA A 13 31.49 -4.10 20.26
N LYS A 14 30.47 -3.28 19.95
CA LYS A 14 29.23 -3.76 19.35
C LYS A 14 29.55 -4.42 18.01
N ARG A 15 28.88 -5.53 17.70
CA ARG A 15 28.95 -6.08 16.35
C ARG A 15 28.34 -5.09 15.37
N ALA A 16 29.04 -4.81 14.28
CA ALA A 16 28.52 -3.94 13.24
C ALA A 16 27.25 -4.51 12.58
N HIS A 17 27.14 -5.85 12.51
CA HIS A 17 26.04 -6.57 11.87
C HIS A 17 25.36 -7.54 12.85
N PRO A 18 24.08 -7.32 13.22
CA PRO A 18 23.33 -8.17 14.12
C PRO A 18 22.88 -9.44 13.41
N ARG A 19 23.13 -10.60 14.01
CA ARG A 19 22.64 -11.89 13.50
C ARG A 19 21.30 -12.23 14.14
N VAL A 20 21.07 -11.81 15.38
CA VAL A 20 19.77 -11.89 16.07
C VAL A 20 19.32 -10.53 16.57
N GLN A 21 18.11 -10.15 16.18
CA GLN A 21 17.41 -8.97 16.70
C GLN A 21 16.24 -9.46 17.58
N HIS A 22 16.28 -9.15 18.87
CA HIS A 22 15.25 -9.57 19.83
C HIS A 22 14.23 -8.45 20.05
N VAL A 23 13.01 -8.67 19.58
CA VAL A 23 11.90 -7.71 19.61
C VAL A 23 10.99 -8.00 20.81
N PHE A 24 10.63 -6.97 21.57
CA PHE A 24 9.69 -7.09 22.69
C PHE A 24 8.96 -5.76 22.96
N PRO A 25 7.74 -5.80 23.53
CA PRO A 25 6.96 -4.59 23.76
C PRO A 25 7.60 -3.68 24.81
N ALA A 26 7.60 -2.37 24.53
CA ALA A 26 8.17 -1.35 25.40
C ALA A 26 7.37 -1.13 26.69
N ASP A 27 6.09 -1.54 26.72
CA ASP A 27 5.21 -1.37 27.88
C ASP A 27 5.42 -2.41 28.99
N ASN A 28 6.51 -3.18 28.91
CA ASN A 28 6.94 -4.14 29.92
C ASN A 28 8.47 -4.09 30.14
N TRP A 29 8.87 -3.43 31.24
CA TRP A 29 10.28 -3.26 31.60
C TRP A 29 11.00 -4.59 31.91
N TYR A 30 10.29 -5.67 32.24
CA TYR A 30 10.93 -6.96 32.54
C TYR A 30 11.63 -7.59 31.34
N PHE A 31 11.10 -7.37 30.14
CA PHE A 31 11.69 -7.92 28.93
C PHE A 31 13.05 -7.31 28.62
N TRP A 32 13.30 -6.06 29.03
CA TRP A 32 14.62 -5.45 28.92
C TRP A 32 15.67 -6.21 29.75
N LEU A 33 15.32 -6.57 30.98
CA LEU A 33 16.21 -7.32 31.86
C LEU A 33 16.53 -8.69 31.28
N LYS A 34 15.49 -9.40 30.81
CA LYS A 34 15.66 -10.70 30.18
C LYS A 34 16.49 -10.62 28.91
N ALA A 35 16.26 -9.62 28.06
CA ALA A 35 17.05 -9.42 26.87
C ALA A 35 18.51 -9.11 27.19
N ALA A 36 18.79 -8.30 28.21
CA ALA A 36 20.15 -8.03 28.68
C ALA A 36 20.86 -9.27 29.26
N GLU A 37 20.11 -10.18 29.92
CA GLU A 37 20.61 -11.49 30.35
C GLU A 37 20.94 -12.41 29.16
N ASP A 38 20.05 -12.47 28.18
CA ASP A 38 20.16 -13.37 27.03
C ASP A 38 21.21 -12.90 26.00
N LYS A 39 21.62 -11.62 26.06
CA LYS A 39 22.67 -11.00 25.23
C LYS A 39 22.51 -11.25 23.72
N PRO A 40 21.38 -10.84 23.10
CA PRO A 40 21.28 -10.80 21.64
C PRO A 40 22.27 -9.79 21.05
N ASP A 41 22.54 -9.87 19.75
CA ASP A 41 23.37 -8.87 19.08
C ASP A 41 22.65 -7.49 19.08
N GLU A 42 21.31 -7.49 19.05
CA GLU A 42 20.46 -6.30 19.08
C GLU A 42 19.16 -6.52 19.85
N ILE A 43 18.71 -5.49 20.56
CA ILE A 43 17.37 -5.39 21.13
C ILE A 43 16.52 -4.35 20.39
N ILE A 44 15.28 -4.71 20.07
CA ILE A 44 14.30 -3.82 19.45
C ILE A 44 13.14 -3.67 20.42
N THR A 45 13.00 -2.48 20.98
CA THR A 45 11.89 -2.14 21.87
C THR A 45 10.73 -1.61 21.05
N ASP A 46 9.57 -2.23 21.20
CA ASP A 46 8.45 -2.00 20.32
C ASP A 46 7.41 -1.03 20.91
N LEU A 47 7.12 0.08 20.21
CA LEU A 47 5.99 0.98 20.49
C LEU A 47 4.79 0.75 19.55
N GLU A 48 4.94 -0.13 18.57
CA GLU A 48 3.98 -0.42 17.50
C GLU A 48 3.13 -1.68 17.83
N ASP A 49 2.97 -2.64 16.93
CA ASP A 49 1.91 -3.67 17.01
C ASP A 49 1.89 -4.51 18.30
N ALA A 50 3.00 -4.70 19.04
CA ALA A 50 2.97 -5.44 20.32
C ALA A 50 2.46 -4.61 21.52
N VAL A 51 2.30 -3.29 21.34
CA VAL A 51 1.76 -2.37 22.36
C VAL A 51 0.33 -2.01 21.99
N ALA A 52 -0.57 -2.28 22.93
CA ALA A 52 -2.00 -2.04 22.75
C ALA A 52 -2.30 -0.56 22.54
N THR A 53 -3.35 -0.25 21.78
CA THR A 53 -3.73 1.13 21.46
C THR A 53 -3.86 2.03 22.71
N PRO A 54 -4.50 1.59 23.82
CA PRO A 54 -4.65 2.43 25.01
C PRO A 54 -3.35 2.64 25.80
N ARG A 55 -2.28 1.86 25.51
CA ARG A 55 -1.03 1.86 26.29
C ARG A 55 0.14 2.53 25.58
N LYS A 56 -0.05 3.05 24.35
CA LYS A 56 1.02 3.65 23.53
C LYS A 56 1.79 4.75 24.27
N GLU A 57 1.09 5.64 24.98
CA GLU A 57 1.71 6.73 25.73
C GLU A 57 2.47 6.21 26.96
N LEU A 58 1.83 5.36 27.77
CA LEU A 58 2.47 4.71 28.92
C LEU A 58 3.74 3.93 28.50
N ALA A 59 3.73 3.30 27.33
CA ALA A 59 4.88 2.57 26.79
C ALA A 59 6.09 3.49 26.52
N ARG A 60 5.87 4.75 26.12
CA ARG A 60 6.95 5.75 25.94
C ARG A 60 7.59 6.10 27.27
N ASP A 61 6.77 6.36 28.29
CA ASP A 61 7.26 6.73 29.61
C ASP A 61 8.04 5.58 30.27
N ILE A 62 7.53 4.35 30.13
CA ILE A 62 8.25 3.14 30.54
C ILE A 62 9.57 3.02 29.78
N PHE A 63 9.56 3.16 28.44
CA PHE A 63 10.77 3.10 27.63
C PHE A 63 11.84 4.10 28.10
N ILE A 64 11.46 5.37 28.29
CA ILE A 64 12.38 6.43 28.73
C ILE A 64 12.94 6.11 30.12
N GLY A 65 12.07 5.75 31.07
CA GLY A 65 12.47 5.41 32.44
C GLY A 65 13.44 4.23 32.49
N VAL A 66 13.16 3.16 31.74
CA VAL A 66 14.04 1.99 31.68
C VAL A 66 15.38 2.35 31.02
N LEU A 67 15.36 3.02 29.87
CA LEU A 67 16.60 3.37 29.16
C LEU A 67 17.52 4.26 30.01
N LYS A 68 16.95 5.24 30.73
CA LYS A 68 17.71 6.07 31.68
C LYS A 68 18.44 5.21 32.73
N LEU A 69 17.73 4.24 33.33
CA LEU A 69 18.33 3.35 34.33
C LEU A 69 19.50 2.54 33.77
N PHE A 70 19.37 1.97 32.56
CA PHE A 70 20.47 1.27 31.88
C PHE A 70 21.63 2.18 31.45
N ARG A 71 21.39 3.50 31.34
CA ARG A 71 22.42 4.50 31.07
C ARG A 71 22.96 5.19 32.33
N GLY A 72 22.53 4.75 33.52
CA GLY A 72 22.99 5.29 34.81
C GLY A 72 22.33 6.61 35.22
N GLU A 73 21.23 6.98 34.58
CA GLU A 73 20.43 8.18 34.85
C GLU A 73 19.20 7.85 35.72
N LEU A 74 18.73 8.84 36.48
CA LEU A 74 17.54 8.69 37.32
C LEU A 74 16.27 9.04 36.53
N PRO A 75 15.21 8.21 36.61
CA PRO A 75 13.92 8.55 36.01
C PRO A 75 13.25 9.73 36.71
N THR A 76 12.38 10.44 36.00
CA THR A 76 11.49 11.48 36.54
C THR A 76 10.33 10.87 37.35
N ASP A 77 9.60 11.68 38.11
CA ASP A 77 8.41 11.21 38.85
C ASP A 77 7.35 10.60 37.93
N THR A 78 7.16 11.16 36.73
CA THR A 78 6.25 10.63 35.71
C THR A 78 6.71 9.25 35.21
N GLU A 79 8.00 9.10 34.93
CA GLU A 79 8.58 7.83 34.48
C GLU A 79 8.55 6.76 35.60
N LEU A 80 8.79 7.14 36.85
CA LEU A 80 8.65 6.25 38.00
C LEU A 80 7.21 5.79 38.20
N LEU A 81 6.24 6.69 38.04
CA LEU A 81 4.81 6.35 38.08
C LEU A 81 4.46 5.36 36.97
N ALA A 82 4.96 5.57 35.75
CA ALA A 82 4.77 4.66 34.62
C ALA A 82 5.38 3.26 34.87
N LEU A 83 6.61 3.19 35.40
CA LEU A 83 7.27 1.95 35.81
C LEU A 83 6.48 1.21 36.90
N ARG A 84 5.84 1.94 37.81
CA ARG A 84 4.97 1.38 38.85
C ARG A 84 3.64 0.87 38.29
N GLN A 85 3.03 1.59 37.35
CA GLN A 85 1.81 1.15 36.66
C GLN A 85 2.06 -0.11 35.84
N ALA A 86 3.28 -0.30 35.32
CA ALA A 86 3.68 -1.57 34.72
C ALA A 86 3.69 -2.75 35.72
N ASN A 87 3.74 -2.50 37.03
CA ASN A 87 3.83 -3.49 38.11
C ASN A 87 2.52 -3.72 38.89
N SER A 88 1.40 -3.08 38.50
CA SER A 88 0.11 -3.36 39.11
C SER A 88 -0.38 -4.77 38.75
N PRO A 89 -1.39 -5.34 39.43
CA PRO A 89 -2.04 -6.59 39.02
C PRO A 89 -2.58 -6.55 37.58
N GLU A 90 -2.86 -5.36 37.07
CA GLU A 90 -3.27 -5.07 35.68
C GLU A 90 -2.07 -4.70 34.77
N GLY A 91 -0.87 -4.55 35.34
CA GLY A 91 0.38 -4.24 34.66
C GLY A 91 1.05 -5.48 34.08
N ARG A 92 1.89 -5.29 33.05
CA ARG A 92 2.53 -6.40 32.32
C ARG A 92 3.84 -6.91 32.94
N GLY A 93 4.42 -6.17 33.89
CA GLY A 93 5.65 -6.54 34.61
C GLY A 93 5.40 -7.59 35.70
N PRO A 94 6.41 -8.36 36.11
CA PRO A 94 6.31 -9.22 37.26
C PRO A 94 6.02 -8.37 38.49
N HIS A 95 5.01 -8.78 39.27
CA HIS A 95 4.71 -8.15 40.56
C HIS A 95 6.01 -7.97 41.37
N LEU A 96 6.32 -6.74 41.78
CA LEU A 96 7.64 -6.36 42.31
C LEU A 96 8.16 -7.31 43.41
N PRO A 97 7.34 -7.76 44.39
CA PRO A 97 7.71 -8.83 45.32
C PRO A 97 8.11 -10.17 44.69
N VAL A 98 7.40 -10.63 43.65
CA VAL A 98 7.71 -11.86 42.91
C VAL A 98 9.01 -11.69 42.12
N PHE A 99 9.22 -10.50 41.55
CA PHE A 99 10.46 -10.15 40.88
C PHE A 99 11.66 -10.17 41.85
N ILE A 100 11.55 -9.49 43.00
CA ILE A 100 12.58 -9.51 44.05
C ILE A 100 12.85 -10.94 44.53
N ALA A 101 11.81 -11.77 44.71
CA ALA A 101 11.96 -13.16 45.11
C ALA A 101 12.69 -14.00 44.04
N LYS A 102 12.34 -13.83 42.76
CA LYS A 102 13.04 -14.48 41.63
C LYS A 102 14.50 -14.02 41.53
N MET A 103 14.77 -12.73 41.71
CA MET A 103 16.14 -12.18 41.71
C MET A 103 16.97 -12.68 42.91
N LYS A 104 16.37 -12.81 44.10
CA LYS A 104 17.03 -13.43 45.27
C LYS A 104 17.35 -14.91 45.06
N ALA A 105 16.57 -15.62 44.25
CA ALA A 105 16.82 -17.01 43.88
C ALA A 105 17.96 -17.17 42.85
N VAL A 106 18.26 -16.11 42.08
CA VAL A 106 19.49 -15.99 41.28
C VAL A 106 20.64 -15.64 42.22
N LYS A 107 21.24 -16.67 42.82
CA LYS A 107 22.33 -16.55 43.80
C LYS A 107 23.46 -15.66 43.29
N GLY A 108 23.68 -14.50 43.91
CA GLY A 108 24.97 -13.80 43.85
C GLY A 108 24.99 -12.36 43.34
N LEU A 109 23.97 -11.51 43.60
CA LEU A 109 24.14 -10.06 43.44
C LEU A 109 24.86 -9.48 44.68
N PRO A 110 26.15 -9.09 44.63
CA PRO A 110 26.82 -8.45 45.75
C PRO A 110 26.26 -7.04 45.94
N LEU A 111 25.44 -6.84 46.97
CA LEU A 111 25.02 -5.52 47.41
C LEU A 111 26.18 -4.85 48.17
N THR A 112 26.64 -3.67 47.72
CA THR A 112 27.54 -2.82 48.51
C THR A 112 26.87 -2.35 49.81
N ALA A 113 27.65 -1.91 50.80
CA ALA A 113 27.09 -1.40 52.05
C ALA A 113 26.15 -0.20 51.81
N ALA A 114 26.55 0.72 50.92
CA ALA A 114 25.75 1.87 50.50
C ALA A 114 24.44 1.46 49.79
N GLU A 115 24.44 0.41 48.98
CA GLU A 115 23.22 -0.09 48.34
C GLU A 115 22.26 -0.75 49.33
N ARG A 116 22.77 -1.43 50.37
CA ARG A 116 21.93 -1.98 51.44
C ARG A 116 21.31 -0.87 52.30
N GLU A 117 22.07 0.19 52.53
CA GLU A 117 21.63 1.36 53.28
C GLU A 117 20.61 2.18 52.48
N ALA A 118 20.86 2.43 51.19
CA ALA A 118 19.89 3.05 50.29
C ALA A 118 18.60 2.23 50.15
N LEU A 119 18.67 0.88 50.11
CA LEU A 119 17.48 0.03 50.08
C LEU A 119 16.67 0.10 51.39
N ARG A 120 17.34 0.31 52.53
CA ARG A 120 16.74 0.49 53.86
C ARG A 120 16.12 1.88 54.00
N GLU A 121 16.82 2.94 53.61
CA GLU A 121 16.28 4.31 53.60
C GLU A 121 15.11 4.46 52.63
N ALA A 122 15.15 3.75 51.50
CA ALA A 122 14.06 3.69 50.54
C ALA A 122 12.81 2.94 51.06
N GLU A 123 12.86 2.24 52.19
CA GLU A 123 11.66 1.64 52.80
C GLU A 123 10.61 2.68 53.21
N ALA A 124 11.01 3.95 53.35
CA ALA A 124 10.10 5.07 53.62
C ALA A 124 9.26 5.51 52.40
N SER A 125 9.56 5.07 51.17
CA SER A 125 8.80 5.40 49.96
C SER A 125 8.80 4.25 48.94
N PRO A 126 7.62 3.72 48.53
CA PRO A 126 7.53 2.68 47.50
C PRO A 126 8.22 3.04 46.17
N ASP A 127 8.22 4.32 45.77
CA ASP A 127 8.79 4.77 44.50
C ASP A 127 10.32 4.85 44.58
N LYS A 128 10.88 5.36 45.69
CA LYS A 128 12.33 5.32 45.95
C LYS A 128 12.84 3.88 46.03
N LYS A 129 12.04 2.96 46.59
CA LYS A 129 12.39 1.53 46.68
C LYS A 129 12.40 0.87 45.30
N LEU A 130 11.39 1.13 44.48
CA LEU A 130 11.33 0.64 43.10
C LEU A 130 12.50 1.19 42.27
N GLN A 131 12.78 2.48 42.36
CA GLN A 131 13.89 3.13 41.67
C GLN A 131 15.24 2.52 42.06
N ALA A 132 15.53 2.38 43.35
CA ALA A 132 16.78 1.81 43.84
C ALA A 132 16.99 0.37 43.34
N LEU A 133 15.93 -0.44 43.38
CA LEU A 133 15.95 -1.82 42.88
C LEU A 133 16.21 -1.88 41.37
N LEU A 134 15.47 -1.10 40.58
CA LEU A 134 15.64 -1.13 39.12
C LEU A 134 16.99 -0.56 38.69
N THR A 135 17.50 0.48 39.36
CA THR A 135 18.85 1.02 39.12
C THR A 135 19.90 -0.05 39.37
N GLN A 136 19.77 -0.78 40.49
CA GLN A 136 20.70 -1.85 40.81
C GLN A 136 20.65 -2.97 39.77
N VAL A 137 19.46 -3.41 39.38
CA VAL A 137 19.32 -4.45 38.36
C VAL A 137 19.89 -3.99 37.02
N ALA A 138 19.59 -2.78 36.58
CA ALA A 138 20.17 -2.23 35.35
C ALA A 138 21.71 -2.18 35.38
N ARG A 139 22.31 -1.89 36.54
CA ARG A 139 23.78 -1.97 36.72
C ARG A 139 24.32 -3.40 36.61
N CYS A 140 23.57 -4.39 37.09
CA CYS A 140 23.98 -5.79 37.02
C CYS A 140 23.78 -6.41 35.63
N HIS A 141 22.94 -5.81 34.80
CA HIS A 141 22.62 -6.25 33.45
C HIS A 141 22.98 -5.14 32.46
N SER A 142 24.24 -5.05 32.04
CA SER A 142 24.67 -4.01 31.08
C SER A 142 24.14 -4.28 29.67
N LEU A 143 23.84 -3.19 28.93
CA LEU A 143 23.58 -3.21 27.48
C LEU A 143 24.86 -3.03 26.66
N ASP A 144 26.04 -3.07 27.29
CA ASP A 144 27.32 -2.97 26.59
C ASP A 144 27.48 -4.11 25.57
N GLY A 145 27.90 -3.75 24.37
CA GLY A 145 28.01 -4.68 23.24
C GLY A 145 26.68 -4.99 22.53
N ILE A 146 25.54 -4.51 23.03
CA ILE A 146 24.21 -4.70 22.42
C ILE A 146 23.80 -3.44 21.65
N ILE A 147 23.28 -3.61 20.42
CA ILE A 147 22.63 -2.54 19.66
C ILE A 147 21.26 -2.27 20.28
N VAL A 148 20.96 -1.00 20.58
CA VAL A 148 19.67 -0.58 21.15
C VAL A 148 18.85 0.15 20.09
N THR A 149 17.74 -0.44 19.70
CA THR A 149 16.86 0.05 18.63
C THR A 149 15.44 0.29 19.13
N LEU A 150 14.87 1.42 18.73
CA LEU A 150 13.47 1.75 18.99
C LEU A 150 12.64 1.54 17.72
N ARG A 151 11.64 0.64 17.77
CA ARG A 151 10.59 0.57 16.75
C ARG A 151 9.50 1.58 17.10
N ILE A 152 9.43 2.66 16.32
CA ILE A 152 8.38 3.69 16.47
C ILE A 152 7.08 3.22 15.82
N ASN A 153 5.98 3.91 16.10
CA ASN A 153 4.73 3.72 15.37
C ASN A 153 4.86 4.21 13.92
N ASN A 154 4.11 3.60 13.01
CA ASN A 154 4.01 4.00 11.62
C ASN A 154 3.68 5.51 11.49
N LEU A 155 4.36 6.22 10.57
CA LEU A 155 4.21 7.66 10.28
C LEU A 155 2.77 8.07 9.91
N HIS A 156 1.98 7.12 9.40
CA HIS A 156 0.57 7.30 9.06
C HIS A 156 -0.36 7.22 10.28
N THR A 157 0.17 6.94 11.48
CA THR A 157 -0.60 6.87 12.72
C THR A 157 -0.40 8.12 13.57
N LYS A 158 -1.43 8.47 14.34
CA LYS A 158 -1.40 9.59 15.30
C LYS A 158 -0.30 9.52 16.37
N TRP A 159 0.33 8.35 16.52
CA TRP A 159 1.32 8.09 17.57
C TRP A 159 2.73 8.50 17.14
N SER A 160 3.07 8.39 15.87
CA SER A 160 4.45 8.59 15.36
C SER A 160 5.08 9.93 15.73
N ALA A 161 4.34 11.04 15.62
CA ALA A 161 4.83 12.37 16.02
C ALA A 161 5.21 12.42 17.50
N GLY A 162 4.41 11.79 18.37
CA GLY A 162 4.70 11.69 19.80
C GLY A 162 5.92 10.81 20.10
N ASP A 163 6.16 9.74 19.33
CA ASP A 163 7.36 8.91 19.49
C ASP A 163 8.62 9.73 19.16
N LEU A 164 8.59 10.48 18.05
CA LEU A 164 9.72 11.30 17.64
C LEU A 164 9.95 12.50 18.56
N TRP A 165 8.88 13.14 19.04
CA TRP A 165 8.96 14.35 19.87
C TRP A 165 9.24 14.06 21.35
N HIS A 166 8.54 13.09 21.95
CA HIS A 166 8.66 12.81 23.39
C HIS A 166 9.75 11.78 23.71
N VAL A 167 10.15 10.93 22.76
CA VAL A 167 11.17 9.89 22.99
C VAL A 167 12.46 10.18 22.24
N VAL A 168 12.41 10.25 20.90
CA VAL A 168 13.63 10.37 20.09
C VAL A 168 14.32 11.72 20.29
N ARG A 169 13.58 12.82 20.35
CA ARG A 169 14.16 14.15 20.59
C ARG A 169 14.97 14.25 21.89
N PRO A 170 14.50 13.80 23.06
CA PRO A 170 15.32 13.85 24.27
C PRO A 170 16.34 12.71 24.40
N MET A 171 16.05 11.51 23.89
CA MET A 171 16.84 10.29 24.18
C MET A 171 17.58 9.71 22.97
N GLY A 172 17.46 10.28 21.77
CA GLY A 172 17.95 9.69 20.52
C GLY A 172 19.45 9.38 20.49
N ASN A 173 20.30 10.18 21.15
CA ASN A 173 21.73 9.87 21.29
C ASN A 173 22.06 8.66 22.19
N ARG A 174 21.07 8.09 22.87
CA ARG A 174 21.18 6.84 23.65
C ARG A 174 20.73 5.61 22.85
N LEU A 175 20.21 5.82 21.65
CA LEU A 175 19.80 4.80 20.68
C LEU A 175 20.87 4.67 19.60
N ASP A 176 21.04 3.45 19.10
CA ASP A 176 21.89 3.19 17.95
C ASP A 176 21.11 3.33 16.64
N ARG A 177 19.86 2.84 16.64
CA ARG A 177 19.00 2.78 15.46
C ARG A 177 17.54 3.11 15.79
N ILE A 178 16.82 3.56 14.78
CA ILE A 178 15.36 3.64 14.78
C ILE A 178 14.84 2.70 13.69
N LEU A 179 13.86 1.88 14.06
CA LEU A 179 13.16 1.04 13.12
C LEU A 179 11.83 1.69 12.71
N LEU A 180 11.64 1.85 11.41
CA LEU A 180 10.39 2.33 10.84
C LEU A 180 9.56 1.15 10.29
N PRO A 181 8.37 0.86 10.87
CA PRO A 181 7.47 -0.18 10.36
C PRO A 181 6.67 0.34 9.15
N LYS A 182 6.08 -0.60 8.41
CA LYS A 182 5.08 -0.34 7.35
C LYS A 182 5.55 0.69 6.32
N VAL A 183 6.83 0.62 5.94
CA VAL A 183 7.41 1.47 4.90
C VAL A 183 6.71 1.16 3.59
N GLU A 184 6.21 2.18 2.89
CA GLU A 184 5.61 2.03 1.56
C GLU A 184 6.55 2.48 0.45
N GLY A 185 7.39 3.46 0.73
CA GLY A 185 8.25 4.09 -0.26
C GLY A 185 9.43 4.87 0.33
N PRO A 186 10.32 5.40 -0.52
CA PRO A 186 11.46 6.22 -0.07
C PRO A 186 11.03 7.50 0.65
N GLU A 187 9.84 8.03 0.39
CA GLU A 187 9.29 9.23 1.01
C GLU A 187 9.16 9.12 2.54
N ASP A 188 8.79 7.93 3.04
CA ASP A 188 8.65 7.69 4.48
C ASP A 188 10.01 7.80 5.18
N ILE A 189 11.03 7.19 4.56
CA ILE A 189 12.40 7.20 5.06
C ILE A 189 13.01 8.60 4.95
N ILE A 190 12.74 9.33 3.86
CA ILE A 190 13.21 10.71 3.69
C ILE A 190 12.58 11.62 4.75
N LEU A 191 11.28 11.48 5.04
CA LEU A 191 10.62 12.25 6.09
C LEU A 191 11.26 11.99 7.46
N LEU A 192 11.45 10.72 7.82
CA LEU A 192 12.14 10.34 9.06
C LEU A 192 13.57 10.92 9.10
N HIS A 193 14.34 10.80 8.01
CA HIS A 193 15.68 11.38 7.90
C HIS A 193 15.69 12.90 8.15
N ARG A 194 14.73 13.65 7.61
CA ARG A 194 14.62 15.10 7.79
C ARG A 194 14.30 15.47 9.24
N ILE A 195 13.44 14.69 9.90
CA ILE A 195 13.10 14.87 11.32
C ILE A 195 14.32 14.59 12.20
N LEU A 196 15.00 13.47 12.01
CA LEU A 196 16.20 13.13 12.78
C LEU A 196 17.31 14.15 12.58
N THR A 197 17.48 14.67 11.36
CA THR A 197 18.46 15.72 11.07
C THR A 197 18.14 17.02 11.82
N ALA A 198 16.86 17.38 11.92
CA ALA A 198 16.44 18.55 12.69
C ALA A 198 16.66 18.37 14.20
N ILE A 199 16.34 17.19 14.73
CA ILE A 199 16.56 16.83 16.15
C ILE A 199 18.05 16.86 16.47
N GLU A 200 18.90 16.19 15.68
CA GLU A 200 20.35 16.17 15.90
C GLU A 200 20.93 17.59 15.88
N ALA A 201 20.49 18.45 14.96
CA ALA A 201 20.93 19.83 14.88
C ALA A 201 20.51 20.65 16.13
N GLU A 202 19.28 20.49 16.60
CA GLU A 202 18.79 21.17 17.81
C GLU A 202 19.55 20.72 19.07
N GLN A 203 19.80 19.41 19.19
CA GLN A 203 20.45 18.82 20.36
C GLN A 203 21.99 18.89 20.31
N GLY A 204 22.57 19.36 19.21
CA GLY A 204 24.02 19.40 19.00
C GLY A 204 24.66 18.01 18.88
N TRP A 205 23.90 17.01 18.42
CA TRP A 205 24.38 15.64 18.20
C TRP A 205 25.10 15.50 16.86
N GLU A 206 25.87 14.42 16.72
CA GLU A 206 26.55 14.10 15.47
C GLU A 206 25.53 13.91 14.33
N ARG A 207 25.77 14.59 13.20
CA ARG A 207 24.93 14.46 12.01
C ARG A 207 24.96 13.03 11.50
N ASN A 208 23.78 12.46 11.25
CA ASN A 208 23.61 11.06 10.86
C ASN A 208 24.04 10.04 11.93
N GLY A 209 24.11 10.45 13.21
CA GLY A 209 24.42 9.55 14.32
C GLY A 209 23.39 8.43 14.48
N ILE A 210 22.09 8.77 14.40
CA ILE A 210 21.00 7.81 14.50
C ILE A 210 20.76 7.11 13.14
N LYS A 211 20.89 5.78 13.10
CA LYS A 211 20.66 4.97 11.89
C LYS A 211 19.20 4.55 11.73
N ILE A 212 18.81 4.17 10.51
CA ILE A 212 17.45 3.75 10.16
C ILE A 212 17.46 2.28 9.69
N GLU A 213 16.58 1.50 10.29
CA GLU A 213 16.15 0.19 9.78
C GLU A 213 14.75 0.31 9.17
N ALA A 214 14.54 -0.24 7.98
CA ALA A 214 13.25 -0.24 7.32
C ALA A 214 12.60 -1.63 7.41
N LEU A 215 11.36 -1.71 7.89
CA LEU A 215 10.57 -2.93 7.82
C LEU A 215 9.85 -2.99 6.46
N ILE A 216 10.27 -3.93 5.64
CA ILE A 216 9.76 -4.23 4.30
C ILE A 216 8.68 -5.29 4.46
N GLU A 217 7.44 -4.83 4.59
CA GLU A 217 6.28 -5.69 4.89
C GLU A 217 5.04 -5.37 4.07
N LEU A 218 5.16 -4.44 3.13
CA LEU A 218 4.10 -4.07 2.19
C LEU A 218 4.54 -4.33 0.73
N PRO A 219 3.60 -4.65 -0.18
CA PRO A 219 3.89 -4.82 -1.61
C PRO A 219 4.61 -3.62 -2.24
N SER A 220 4.15 -2.40 -1.93
CA SER A 220 4.78 -1.14 -2.37
C SER A 220 6.24 -1.04 -1.96
N ALA A 221 6.56 -1.45 -0.74
CA ALA A 221 7.93 -1.48 -0.21
C ALA A 221 8.84 -2.39 -1.05
N VAL A 222 8.36 -3.60 -1.38
CA VAL A 222 9.13 -4.56 -2.18
C VAL A 222 9.35 -4.06 -3.61
N ARG A 223 8.35 -3.43 -4.22
CA ARG A 223 8.48 -2.83 -5.56
C ARG A 223 9.50 -1.68 -5.56
N GLN A 224 9.43 -0.79 -4.57
CA GLN A 224 10.25 0.42 -4.47
C GLN A 224 11.56 0.24 -3.70
N LEU A 225 11.91 -1.00 -3.35
CA LEU A 225 12.98 -1.30 -2.41
C LEU A 225 14.33 -0.67 -2.80
N ASP A 226 14.63 -0.61 -4.10
CA ASP A 226 15.87 0.00 -4.61
C ASP A 226 16.03 1.45 -4.17
N ALA A 227 14.95 2.23 -4.29
CA ALA A 227 14.90 3.64 -3.89
C ALA A 227 14.93 3.77 -2.36
N ILE A 228 14.19 2.93 -1.64
CA ILE A 228 14.18 2.88 -0.17
C ILE A 228 15.61 2.68 0.37
N CYS A 229 16.34 1.68 -0.14
CA CYS A 229 17.68 1.37 0.33
C CYS A 229 18.72 2.48 0.04
N ARG A 230 18.48 3.36 -0.93
CA ARG A 230 19.46 4.37 -1.39
C ARG A 230 19.13 5.82 -1.02
N CYS A 231 17.93 6.09 -0.52
CA CYS A 231 17.43 7.45 -0.31
C CYS A 231 18.17 8.26 0.77
N THR A 232 18.87 7.63 1.73
CA THR A 232 19.58 8.35 2.81
C THR A 232 20.83 7.60 3.28
N PRO A 233 21.87 8.29 3.78
CA PRO A 233 23.03 7.64 4.40
C PRO A 233 22.73 7.02 5.78
N ARG A 234 21.55 7.28 6.36
CA ARG A 234 21.13 6.66 7.63
C ARG A 234 20.68 5.21 7.47
N MET A 235 20.25 4.81 6.27
CA MET A 235 19.81 3.44 6.01
C MET A 235 20.95 2.47 6.28
N ILE A 236 20.70 1.49 7.14
CA ILE A 236 21.68 0.44 7.47
C ILE A 236 21.12 -0.97 7.25
N CYS A 237 19.80 -1.12 7.33
CA CYS A 237 19.15 -2.44 7.35
C CYS A 237 17.77 -2.42 6.67
N SER A 238 17.44 -3.50 5.97
CA SER A 238 16.08 -3.82 5.54
C SER A 238 15.65 -5.15 6.15
N ILE A 239 14.50 -5.16 6.82
CA ILE A 239 13.96 -6.33 7.51
C ILE A 239 12.71 -6.79 6.76
N PHE A 240 12.59 -8.09 6.45
CA PHE A 240 11.38 -8.59 5.78
C PHE A 240 10.29 -8.99 6.80
N GLY A 241 9.20 -8.22 6.89
CA GLY A 241 8.08 -8.48 7.81
C GLY A 241 7.05 -9.45 7.23
N ILE A 242 7.15 -10.73 7.61
CA ILE A 242 6.37 -11.82 6.98
C ILE A 242 4.86 -11.79 7.25
N VAL A 243 4.44 -11.34 8.44
CA VAL A 243 3.03 -11.42 8.86
C VAL A 243 2.21 -10.35 8.15
N ASP A 244 2.67 -9.10 8.20
CA ASP A 244 2.04 -7.99 7.48
C ASP A 244 2.10 -8.17 5.96
N TRP A 245 3.20 -8.71 5.44
CA TRP A 245 3.28 -9.13 4.04
C TRP A 245 2.16 -10.11 3.67
N THR A 246 1.94 -11.13 4.52
CA THR A 246 0.91 -12.15 4.28
C THR A 246 -0.48 -11.51 4.27
N ALA A 247 -0.76 -10.59 5.20
CA ALA A 247 -2.01 -9.85 5.22
C ALA A 247 -2.20 -8.97 3.97
N ALA A 248 -1.18 -8.20 3.59
CA ALA A 248 -1.22 -7.27 2.46
C ALA A 248 -1.27 -7.97 1.08
N THR A 249 -0.80 -9.21 1.00
CA THR A 249 -0.88 -10.04 -0.22
C THR A 249 -2.13 -10.91 -0.28
N GLY A 250 -2.93 -10.99 0.79
CA GLY A 250 -4.12 -11.85 0.88
C GLY A 250 -3.82 -13.31 1.19
N GLY A 251 -2.59 -13.64 1.60
CA GLY A 251 -2.19 -14.99 1.98
C GLY A 251 -2.90 -15.47 3.25
N ARG A 252 -3.07 -16.79 3.39
CA ARG A 252 -3.92 -17.39 4.43
C ARG A 252 -3.21 -18.40 5.34
N ASP A 253 -2.06 -18.93 4.92
CA ASP A 253 -1.38 -20.02 5.63
C ASP A 253 -0.29 -19.50 6.56
N GLN A 254 -0.59 -19.45 7.86
CA GLN A 254 0.34 -19.08 8.93
C GLN A 254 1.56 -20.03 9.05
N ASP A 255 1.44 -21.31 8.67
CA ASP A 255 2.50 -22.30 8.88
C ASP A 255 3.55 -22.31 7.76
N HIS A 256 3.17 -21.90 6.55
CA HIS A 256 4.03 -21.93 5.37
C HIS A 256 4.25 -20.56 4.71
N GLN A 257 3.92 -19.45 5.38
CA GLN A 257 4.13 -18.07 4.90
C GLN A 257 5.52 -17.88 4.26
N GLN A 258 6.55 -18.41 4.93
CA GLN A 258 7.95 -18.33 4.50
C GLN A 258 8.24 -18.91 3.11
N SER A 259 7.40 -19.82 2.62
CA SER A 259 7.52 -20.44 1.29
C SER A 259 6.83 -19.61 0.21
N TYR A 260 5.69 -18.99 0.54
CA TYR A 260 4.92 -18.15 -0.39
C TYR A 260 5.53 -16.75 -0.52
N ALA A 261 6.13 -16.22 0.54
CA ALA A 261 6.82 -14.93 0.52
C ALA A 261 8.21 -14.96 -0.13
N LEU A 262 8.57 -16.02 -0.86
CA LEU A 262 9.93 -16.21 -1.37
C LEU A 262 10.39 -15.07 -2.29
N TYR A 263 9.49 -14.52 -3.11
CA TYR A 263 9.79 -13.37 -3.98
C TYR A 263 10.22 -12.15 -3.16
N GLY A 264 9.38 -11.70 -2.22
CA GLY A 264 9.67 -10.57 -1.35
C GLY A 264 10.96 -10.77 -0.57
N ARG A 265 11.17 -11.95 0.02
CA ARG A 265 12.38 -12.29 0.78
C ARG A 265 13.66 -12.21 -0.06
N LEU A 266 13.66 -12.82 -1.25
CA LEU A 266 14.82 -12.77 -2.13
C LEU A 266 15.08 -11.36 -2.65
N ARG A 267 14.02 -10.61 -2.98
CA ARG A 267 14.14 -9.21 -3.40
C ARG A 267 14.75 -8.35 -2.29
N THR A 268 14.34 -8.56 -1.04
CA THR A 268 14.95 -7.92 0.13
C THR A 268 16.44 -8.18 0.20
N VAL A 269 16.86 -9.45 0.18
CA VAL A 269 18.29 -9.79 0.23
C VAL A 269 19.06 -9.16 -0.94
N GLN A 270 18.58 -9.34 -2.16
CA GLN A 270 19.28 -8.88 -3.37
C GLN A 270 19.52 -7.37 -3.37
N VAL A 271 18.47 -6.59 -3.06
CA VAL A 271 18.55 -5.13 -3.11
C VAL A 271 19.36 -4.57 -1.94
N SER A 272 19.13 -5.06 -0.72
CA SER A 272 19.87 -4.61 0.46
C SER A 272 21.36 -4.87 0.30
N VAL A 273 21.76 -6.07 -0.12
CA VAL A 273 23.17 -6.40 -0.38
C VAL A 273 23.75 -5.52 -1.49
N ALA A 274 23.01 -5.29 -2.58
CA ALA A 274 23.44 -4.40 -3.66
C ALA A 274 23.56 -2.92 -3.24
N ALA A 275 22.88 -2.51 -2.18
CA ALA A 275 22.97 -1.19 -1.58
C ALA A 275 24.02 -1.10 -0.45
N GLY A 276 24.69 -2.20 -0.10
CA GLY A 276 25.63 -2.26 1.02
C GLY A 276 24.94 -2.22 2.39
N LEU A 277 23.70 -2.73 2.48
CA LEU A 277 22.87 -2.79 3.69
C LEU A 277 22.75 -4.22 4.21
N GLU A 278 22.42 -4.32 5.51
CA GLU A 278 21.97 -5.56 6.13
C GLU A 278 20.61 -5.99 5.57
N ALA A 279 20.42 -7.31 5.47
CA ALA A 279 19.14 -7.92 5.13
C ALA A 279 18.77 -8.87 6.26
N ILE A 280 17.74 -8.55 7.04
CA ILE A 280 17.29 -9.37 8.17
C ILE A 280 15.97 -10.05 7.84
N ASP A 281 15.87 -11.35 8.15
CA ASP A 281 14.63 -12.11 7.99
C ASP A 281 13.71 -11.84 9.20
N GLY A 282 12.41 -11.72 8.96
CA GLY A 282 11.43 -11.49 10.02
C GLY A 282 11.22 -12.67 10.97
N ILE A 283 10.09 -12.68 11.67
CA ILE A 283 9.82 -13.65 12.75
C ILE A 283 9.64 -15.09 12.25
N THR A 284 9.67 -16.03 13.19
CA THR A 284 9.07 -17.35 13.02
C THR A 284 7.69 -17.32 13.68
N PRO A 285 6.57 -17.44 12.94
CA PRO A 285 5.24 -17.38 13.55
C PRO A 285 5.03 -18.39 14.68
N SER A 286 5.66 -19.57 14.57
CA SER A 286 5.66 -20.56 15.63
C SER A 286 6.58 -20.17 16.80
N LEU A 287 6.04 -20.23 18.02
CA LEU A 287 6.78 -19.97 19.27
C LEU A 287 7.71 -21.13 19.70
N GLN A 288 7.84 -22.17 18.88
CA GLN A 288 8.64 -23.36 19.20
C GLN A 288 10.11 -23.20 18.81
N ARG A 289 11.02 -23.48 19.74
CA ARG A 289 12.48 -23.35 19.55
C ARG A 289 13.03 -24.10 18.32
N HIS A 290 12.54 -25.30 18.06
CA HIS A 290 13.02 -26.09 16.90
C HIS A 290 12.59 -25.49 15.56
N ARG A 291 11.46 -24.78 15.53
CA ARG A 291 10.96 -24.13 14.31
C ARG A 291 11.83 -22.93 13.95
N SER A 292 12.17 -22.10 14.94
CA SER A 292 13.06 -20.96 14.70
C SER A 292 14.48 -21.38 14.29
N PHE A 293 15.01 -22.49 14.84
CA PHE A 293 16.27 -23.08 14.38
C PHE A 293 16.24 -23.45 12.88
N VAL A 294 15.18 -24.15 12.46
CA VAL A 294 15.03 -24.58 11.05
C VAL A 294 14.87 -23.38 10.12
N ASP A 295 14.08 -22.39 10.53
CA ASP A 295 13.82 -21.20 9.71
C ASP A 295 15.03 -20.27 9.64
N ALA A 296 15.84 -20.14 10.70
CA ALA A 296 17.14 -19.47 10.65
C ALA A 296 18.06 -20.09 9.59
N GLY A 297 18.13 -21.43 9.54
CA GLY A 297 18.88 -22.14 8.50
C GLY A 297 18.34 -21.95 7.08
N LYS A 298 17.04 -21.69 6.90
CA LYS A 298 16.47 -21.32 5.59
C LYS A 298 16.80 -19.87 5.24
N ALA A 299 16.71 -18.95 6.19
CA ALA A 299 17.05 -17.53 6.01
C ALA A 299 18.51 -17.36 5.58
N ALA A 300 19.44 -18.03 6.28
CA ALA A 300 20.86 -18.02 5.94
C ALA A 300 21.13 -18.49 4.49
N ARG A 301 20.41 -19.52 4.02
CA ARG A 301 20.52 -20.01 2.63
C ARG A 301 20.07 -19.01 1.57
N LEU A 302 19.14 -18.13 1.93
CA LEU A 302 18.66 -17.08 1.02
C LEU A 302 19.62 -15.89 0.97
N GLY A 303 20.55 -15.78 1.93
CA GLY A 303 21.54 -14.70 2.01
C GLY A 303 21.19 -13.60 3.02
N PHE A 304 20.18 -13.80 3.88
CA PHE A 304 19.96 -12.90 5.02
C PHE A 304 21.20 -12.87 5.93
N THR A 305 21.42 -11.77 6.66
CA THR A 305 22.51 -11.57 7.62
C THR A 305 22.10 -11.90 9.06
N GLY A 306 20.79 -12.00 9.31
CA GLY A 306 20.25 -12.31 10.62
C GLY A 306 18.75 -12.60 10.61
N LYS A 307 18.16 -12.79 11.80
CA LYS A 307 16.73 -13.09 11.96
C LYS A 307 16.13 -12.48 13.23
N TRP A 308 14.87 -12.08 13.15
CA TRP A 308 14.08 -11.64 14.29
C TRP A 308 13.67 -12.76 15.25
N SER A 309 13.62 -12.41 16.53
CA SER A 309 13.01 -13.19 17.60
C SER A 309 11.99 -12.33 18.33
N VAL A 310 10.81 -12.88 18.63
CA VAL A 310 9.77 -12.21 19.46
C VAL A 310 9.51 -12.89 20.81
N ASN A 311 10.22 -13.99 21.11
CA ASN A 311 10.11 -14.69 22.39
C ASN A 311 11.39 -15.47 22.74
N PRO A 312 11.61 -15.86 24.01
CA PRO A 312 12.84 -16.54 24.43
C PRO A 312 13.11 -17.89 23.74
N ASN A 313 12.07 -18.65 23.36
CA ASN A 313 12.27 -19.91 22.63
C ASN A 313 12.74 -19.65 21.20
N ASN A 314 12.19 -18.63 20.54
CA ASN A 314 12.66 -18.20 19.23
C ASN A 314 14.12 -17.77 19.29
N LEU A 315 14.47 -16.91 20.26
CA LEU A 315 15.82 -16.43 20.54
C LEU A 315 16.80 -17.60 20.70
N ALA A 316 16.48 -18.53 21.61
CA ALA A 316 17.33 -19.69 21.88
C ALA A 316 17.53 -20.56 20.63
N GLY A 317 16.50 -20.76 19.80
CA GLY A 317 16.61 -21.57 18.58
C GLY A 317 17.46 -20.89 17.49
N ILE A 318 17.43 -19.56 17.42
CA ILE A 318 18.25 -18.77 16.51
C ILE A 318 19.72 -18.77 16.99
N MET A 319 19.96 -18.57 18.29
CA MET A 319 21.30 -18.66 18.89
C MET A 319 21.91 -20.06 18.77
N ASP A 320 21.13 -21.11 18.99
CA ASP A 320 21.55 -22.50 18.75
C ASP A 320 22.06 -22.70 17.32
N PHE A 321 21.35 -22.16 16.33
CA PHE A 321 21.75 -22.23 14.92
C PHE A 321 23.06 -21.48 14.67
N MET A 322 23.25 -20.32 15.29
CA MET A 322 24.49 -19.53 15.15
C MET A 322 25.70 -20.23 15.76
N GLU A 323 25.50 -20.89 16.90
CA GLU A 323 26.57 -21.55 17.65
C GLU A 323 26.79 -23.01 17.24
N GLY A 324 25.99 -23.53 16.30
CA GLY A 324 26.03 -24.94 15.89
C GLY A 324 25.59 -25.94 16.94
N ARG A 325 24.86 -25.48 17.97
CA ARG A 325 24.26 -26.33 18.99
C ARG A 325 22.99 -26.96 18.42
N ARG A 326 22.91 -28.30 18.38
CA ARG A 326 21.69 -28.99 17.95
C ARG A 326 20.65 -28.97 19.08
N PRO A 327 19.35 -28.72 18.80
CA PRO A 327 18.30 -28.92 19.80
C PRO A 327 18.31 -30.39 20.30
N SER A 328 18.02 -30.60 21.58
CA SER A 328 18.16 -31.92 22.24
C SER A 328 17.38 -33.05 21.55
N ARG A 329 17.92 -34.28 21.64
CA ARG A 329 17.58 -35.55 20.93
C ARG A 329 16.11 -36.03 20.90
N ARG A 330 15.11 -35.26 21.37
CA ARG A 330 13.70 -35.71 21.44
C ARG A 330 12.86 -35.48 20.17
N ASP A 331 13.36 -34.80 19.14
CA ASP A 331 12.62 -34.65 17.86
C ASP A 331 13.32 -35.34 16.67
N PRO A 332 12.87 -36.55 16.27
CA PRO A 332 13.44 -37.29 15.14
C PRO A 332 13.18 -36.66 13.76
N ARG A 333 12.47 -35.52 13.65
CA ARG A 333 12.13 -34.86 12.37
C ARG A 333 13.11 -33.77 11.93
N ALA A 334 14.04 -33.36 12.78
CA ALA A 334 15.05 -32.35 12.44
C ALA A 334 16.11 -32.91 11.46
N LYS A 335 15.81 -32.89 10.15
CA LYS A 335 16.80 -33.23 9.12
C LYS A 335 17.92 -32.17 9.09
N PRO A 336 19.19 -32.58 8.90
CA PRO A 336 20.32 -31.65 8.90
C PRO A 336 20.15 -30.56 7.83
N THR A 337 20.45 -29.32 8.22
CA THR A 337 20.59 -28.24 7.26
C THR A 337 21.86 -28.47 6.44
N SER A 338 21.79 -28.42 5.11
CA SER A 338 22.94 -28.50 4.18
C SER A 338 23.92 -27.31 4.26
N VAL A 339 23.69 -26.36 5.16
CA VAL A 339 24.57 -25.21 5.41
C VAL A 339 25.19 -25.43 6.78
N PRO A 340 26.52 -25.30 6.94
CA PRO A 340 27.16 -25.41 8.23
C PRO A 340 26.54 -24.37 9.19
N PRO A 341 26.25 -24.75 10.44
CA PRO A 341 25.76 -23.79 11.42
C PRO A 341 26.69 -22.57 11.55
N GLY A 342 26.13 -21.38 11.74
CA GLY A 342 26.88 -20.12 11.88
C GLY A 342 27.13 -19.30 10.60
N ALA A 343 26.66 -19.73 9.42
CA ALA A 343 26.97 -19.08 8.14
C ALA A 343 25.93 -18.03 7.69
N PHE A 344 25.86 -16.87 8.35
CA PHE A 344 25.17 -15.68 7.81
C PHE A 344 26.11 -14.86 6.91
N ALA A 345 25.56 -14.13 5.93
CA ALA A 345 26.36 -13.31 5.01
C ALA A 345 26.92 -12.05 5.72
N GLU A 346 28.10 -11.59 5.28
CA GLU A 346 28.70 -10.32 5.71
C GLU A 346 28.46 -9.22 4.67
N VAL A 347 28.21 -7.98 5.12
CA VAL A 347 27.91 -6.83 4.26
C VAL A 347 29.19 -6.04 3.99
N ARG A 348 29.36 -5.54 2.76
CA ARG A 348 30.46 -4.61 2.43
C ARG A 348 30.01 -3.16 2.61
N PRO A 349 30.81 -2.28 3.23
CA PRO A 349 30.45 -0.88 3.48
C PRO A 349 30.22 -0.09 2.19
N ARG A 350 29.31 0.90 2.26
CA ARG A 350 28.94 1.78 1.15
C ARG A 350 30.05 2.80 0.83
N THR A 351 30.24 3.08 -0.46
CA THR A 351 31.00 4.24 -0.97
C THR A 351 30.07 5.05 -1.88
N GLY A 352 29.61 6.22 -1.43
CA GLY A 352 28.79 7.12 -2.26
C GLY A 352 27.99 8.17 -1.48
N THR A 353 27.81 9.34 -2.09
CA THR A 353 27.08 10.49 -1.54
C THR A 353 25.59 10.42 -1.90
N SER A 354 24.71 10.56 -0.91
CA SER A 354 23.24 10.68 -1.09
C SER A 354 22.84 12.15 -1.28
N PRO A 355 21.64 12.44 -1.84
CA PRO A 355 21.11 13.80 -1.94
C PRO A 355 20.94 14.43 -0.56
N GLU A 356 21.21 15.74 -0.45
CA GLU A 356 20.89 16.49 0.77
C GLU A 356 19.39 16.83 0.81
N HIS A 357 18.73 16.55 1.93
CA HIS A 357 17.33 16.92 2.18
C HIS A 357 17.27 17.98 3.28
N PRO A 358 16.44 19.04 3.13
CA PRO A 358 16.34 20.08 4.14
C PRO A 358 15.69 19.53 5.44
N PRO A 359 16.14 19.98 6.63
CA PRO A 359 15.61 19.51 7.91
C PRO A 359 14.10 19.78 8.04
N PHE A 360 13.43 18.95 8.84
CA PHE A 360 12.00 19.13 9.13
C PHE A 360 11.79 20.26 10.17
N PRO A 361 10.74 21.10 10.06
CA PRO A 361 10.48 22.14 11.05
C PRO A 361 10.06 21.55 12.41
N LEU A 362 10.89 21.69 13.45
CA LEU A 362 10.60 21.09 14.76
C LEU A 362 9.35 21.64 15.44
N LYS A 363 8.98 22.90 15.18
CA LYS A 363 7.71 23.48 15.65
C LYS A 363 6.50 22.76 15.05
N GLU A 364 6.58 22.32 13.79
CA GLU A 364 5.54 21.49 13.19
C GLU A 364 5.50 20.13 13.91
N LEU A 365 6.65 19.51 14.17
CA LEU A 365 6.69 18.20 14.86
C LEU A 365 6.06 18.26 16.26
N GLU A 366 6.39 19.30 17.04
CA GLU A 366 5.78 19.57 18.34
C GLU A 366 4.26 19.70 18.24
N GLN A 367 3.79 20.46 17.25
CA GLN A 367 2.37 20.67 17.02
C GLN A 367 1.66 19.35 16.70
N PHE A 368 2.22 18.53 15.80
CA PHE A 368 1.65 17.23 15.44
C PHE A 368 1.60 16.28 16.65
N ALA A 369 2.63 16.28 17.49
CA ALA A 369 2.66 15.50 18.72
C ALA A 369 1.58 15.95 19.71
N ARG A 370 1.45 17.26 19.93
CA ARG A 370 0.46 17.86 20.83
C ARG A 370 -0.98 17.60 20.37
N GLU A 371 -1.22 17.69 19.06
CA GLU A 371 -2.55 17.49 18.46
C GLU A 371 -2.87 16.01 18.23
N LYS A 372 -1.93 15.08 18.52
CA LYS A 372 -2.03 13.64 18.23
C LYS A 372 -2.41 13.38 16.77
N ARG A 373 -1.58 13.88 15.86
CA ARG A 373 -1.82 13.81 14.42
C ARG A 373 -0.76 12.98 13.72
N PRO A 374 -1.14 12.24 12.67
CA PRO A 374 -0.17 11.47 11.92
C PRO A 374 0.71 12.40 11.09
N LEU A 375 1.99 12.04 10.95
CA LEU A 375 2.98 12.82 10.20
C LEU A 375 2.76 12.72 8.68
N LEU A 376 2.21 11.60 8.24
CA LEU A 376 1.71 11.39 6.90
C LEU A 376 0.20 11.14 6.95
N PRO A 377 -0.57 11.46 5.88
CA PRO A 377 -2.00 11.18 5.86
C PRO A 377 -2.29 9.73 6.24
N PRO A 378 -3.30 9.42 7.06
CA PRO A 378 -3.68 8.03 7.29
C PRO A 378 -3.93 7.36 5.94
N ARG A 379 -3.11 6.37 5.59
CA ARG A 379 -3.37 5.54 4.43
C ARG A 379 -4.26 4.41 4.88
N VAL A 380 -5.43 4.35 4.28
CA VAL A 380 -6.31 3.20 4.40
C VAL A 380 -5.60 2.10 3.64
N LEU A 381 -5.29 0.98 4.31
CA LEU A 381 -5.23 -0.29 3.61
C LEU A 381 -6.64 -0.47 3.02
N GLU A 382 -6.87 0.05 1.81
CA GLU A 382 -8.15 -0.16 1.13
C GLU A 382 -8.25 -1.66 0.90
N LEU A 383 -9.01 -2.28 1.79
CA LEU A 383 -9.33 -3.68 1.72
C LEU A 383 -10.05 -3.88 0.39
N ARG A 384 -9.34 -4.44 -0.59
CA ARG A 384 -9.79 -4.59 -1.99
C ARG A 384 -11.31 -4.76 -2.08
N ASP A 385 -11.97 -3.91 -2.86
CA ASP A 385 -13.36 -4.13 -3.29
C ASP A 385 -13.40 -5.29 -4.30
N ALA A 386 -13.12 -6.49 -3.79
CA ALA A 386 -13.16 -7.71 -4.57
C ALA A 386 -14.61 -8.01 -4.93
N THR A 387 -14.88 -8.05 -6.23
CA THR A 387 -15.95 -8.90 -6.76
C THR A 387 -15.52 -10.34 -6.51
N VAL A 388 -16.43 -11.20 -6.05
CA VAL A 388 -16.09 -12.60 -5.78
C VAL A 388 -15.70 -13.23 -7.12
N ARG A 389 -14.42 -13.61 -7.28
CA ARG A 389 -13.84 -14.14 -8.52
C ARG A 389 -12.95 -15.35 -8.22
N ARG A 390 -13.52 -16.38 -7.59
CA ARG A 390 -12.77 -17.57 -7.13
C ARG A 390 -12.46 -18.49 -8.30
N SER A 391 -13.48 -18.80 -9.10
CA SER A 391 -13.32 -19.58 -10.32
C SER A 391 -13.53 -18.70 -11.55
N VAL A 392 -12.54 -18.75 -12.43
CA VAL A 392 -12.58 -18.07 -13.74
C VAL A 392 -12.54 -19.15 -14.81
N LEU A 393 -13.64 -19.30 -15.55
CA LEU A 393 -13.82 -20.40 -16.50
C LEU A 393 -13.70 -19.88 -17.94
N PRO A 394 -12.53 -20.03 -18.60
CA PRO A 394 -12.39 -19.69 -20.00
C PRO A 394 -13.05 -20.76 -20.89
N VAL A 395 -13.91 -20.35 -21.81
CA VAL A 395 -14.63 -21.21 -22.77
C VAL A 395 -14.51 -20.69 -24.19
N SER A 396 -14.53 -21.59 -25.16
CA SER A 396 -14.42 -21.24 -26.58
C SER A 396 -15.79 -20.86 -27.16
N ALA A 397 -15.87 -19.72 -27.84
CA ALA A 397 -17.09 -19.32 -28.56
C ALA A 397 -17.50 -20.30 -29.68
N ALA A 398 -16.59 -21.18 -30.13
CA ALA A 398 -16.89 -22.22 -31.13
C ALA A 398 -17.84 -23.31 -30.62
N ARG A 399 -18.05 -23.40 -29.29
CA ARG A 399 -18.82 -24.45 -28.63
C ARG A 399 -19.92 -23.85 -27.75
N PRO A 400 -21.03 -23.37 -28.36
CA PRO A 400 -22.11 -22.72 -27.61
C PRO A 400 -22.70 -23.58 -26.49
N GLU A 401 -22.73 -24.89 -26.65
CA GLU A 401 -23.13 -25.86 -25.61
C GLU A 401 -22.21 -25.82 -24.37
N GLU A 402 -20.90 -25.61 -24.54
CA GLU A 402 -19.97 -25.43 -23.42
C GLU A 402 -20.16 -24.06 -22.75
N VAL A 403 -20.48 -23.02 -23.53
CA VAL A 403 -20.80 -21.69 -23.00
C VAL A 403 -22.07 -21.72 -22.15
N GLU A 404 -23.10 -22.42 -22.61
CA GLU A 404 -24.35 -22.62 -21.87
C GLU A 404 -24.11 -23.37 -20.56
N ALA A 405 -23.38 -24.48 -20.61
CA ALA A 405 -23.04 -25.26 -19.43
C ALA A 405 -22.18 -24.46 -18.43
N ALA A 406 -21.24 -23.64 -18.93
CA ALA A 406 -20.42 -22.77 -18.09
C ALA A 406 -21.25 -21.71 -17.36
N LEU A 407 -22.18 -21.05 -18.06
CA LEU A 407 -23.06 -20.05 -17.46
C LEU A 407 -24.09 -20.67 -16.49
N ALA A 408 -24.45 -21.94 -16.68
CA ALA A 408 -25.31 -22.67 -15.74
C ALA A 408 -24.54 -23.25 -14.54
N SER A 409 -23.20 -23.17 -14.54
CA SER A 409 -22.37 -23.70 -13.46
C SER A 409 -22.30 -22.73 -12.27
N SER A 410 -21.63 -23.15 -11.20
CA SER A 410 -21.32 -22.29 -10.04
C SER A 410 -20.08 -21.40 -10.26
N ALA A 411 -19.62 -21.22 -11.51
CA ALA A 411 -18.49 -20.37 -11.80
C ALA A 411 -18.81 -18.91 -11.45
N ASP A 412 -17.87 -18.25 -10.78
CA ASP A 412 -18.03 -16.82 -10.46
C ASP A 412 -17.87 -15.97 -11.72
N GLU A 413 -17.03 -16.41 -12.65
CA GLU A 413 -16.78 -15.75 -13.92
C GLU A 413 -16.63 -16.74 -15.08
N VAL A 414 -17.20 -16.36 -16.22
CA VAL A 414 -17.03 -17.05 -17.50
C VAL A 414 -16.39 -16.09 -18.51
N ILE A 415 -15.22 -16.45 -19.02
CA ILE A 415 -14.52 -15.73 -20.09
C ILE A 415 -14.79 -16.43 -21.42
N VAL A 416 -15.53 -15.80 -22.33
CA VAL A 416 -15.82 -16.36 -23.66
C VAL A 416 -14.77 -15.88 -24.66
N ASP A 417 -13.98 -16.81 -25.21
CA ASP A 417 -12.96 -16.53 -26.23
C ASP A 417 -13.58 -16.33 -27.61
N LEU A 418 -13.50 -15.10 -28.13
CA LEU A 418 -14.10 -14.71 -29.40
C LEU A 418 -13.23 -15.01 -30.62
N ALA A 419 -11.95 -15.36 -30.45
CA ALA A 419 -11.05 -15.67 -31.57
C ALA A 419 -11.61 -16.69 -32.58
N PRO A 420 -12.25 -17.79 -32.17
CA PRO A 420 -12.78 -18.79 -33.10
C PRO A 420 -13.96 -18.31 -33.94
N VAL A 421 -14.76 -17.37 -33.45
CA VAL A 421 -15.93 -16.83 -34.19
C VAL A 421 -15.59 -15.60 -35.03
N ALA A 422 -14.37 -15.08 -34.87
CA ALA A 422 -13.77 -14.05 -35.72
C ALA A 422 -13.18 -14.62 -37.03
N ALA A 423 -12.75 -15.88 -37.04
CA ALA A 423 -12.13 -16.53 -38.21
C ALA A 423 -13.17 -17.08 -39.23
N GLN A 424 -13.17 -16.47 -40.42
CA GLN A 424 -13.64 -16.95 -41.74
C GLN A 424 -15.11 -17.36 -42.06
N THR A 425 -16.08 -17.49 -41.13
CA THR A 425 -17.51 -17.77 -41.52
C THR A 425 -18.55 -17.16 -40.57
N GLY A 426 -18.24 -15.99 -40.00
CA GLY A 426 -18.67 -15.64 -38.64
C GLY A 426 -20.10 -15.14 -38.35
N LYS A 427 -20.99 -14.87 -39.31
CA LYS A 427 -22.33 -14.32 -38.95
C LYS A 427 -23.22 -15.33 -38.22
N ALA A 428 -23.39 -16.53 -38.79
CA ALA A 428 -24.22 -17.57 -38.19
C ALA A 428 -23.67 -18.07 -36.84
N ALA A 429 -22.33 -18.17 -36.72
CA ALA A 429 -21.68 -18.55 -35.46
C ALA A 429 -21.86 -17.48 -34.36
N ARG A 430 -21.75 -16.18 -34.71
CA ARG A 430 -22.02 -15.07 -33.79
C ARG A 430 -23.49 -15.00 -33.39
N GLU A 431 -24.42 -15.19 -34.34
CA GLU A 431 -25.86 -15.24 -34.04
C GLU A 431 -26.21 -16.42 -33.11
N LYS A 432 -25.62 -17.59 -33.34
CA LYS A 432 -25.79 -18.76 -32.47
C LYS A 432 -25.25 -18.47 -31.06
N LEU A 433 -24.02 -17.94 -30.94
CA LEU A 433 -23.45 -17.55 -29.65
C LEU A 433 -24.33 -16.50 -28.94
N LEU A 434 -24.77 -15.47 -29.65
CA LEU A 434 -25.63 -14.43 -29.10
C LEU A 434 -26.98 -15.00 -28.62
N GLY A 435 -27.55 -15.96 -29.37
CA GLY A 435 -28.73 -16.70 -28.96
C GLY A 435 -28.51 -17.45 -27.64
N THR A 436 -27.41 -18.19 -27.53
CA THR A 436 -27.01 -18.87 -26.28
C THR A 436 -26.83 -17.90 -25.12
N LEU A 437 -26.09 -16.81 -25.32
CA LEU A 437 -25.86 -15.81 -24.29
C LEU A 437 -27.20 -15.18 -23.84
N ARG A 438 -28.11 -14.83 -24.75
CA ARG A 438 -29.43 -14.31 -24.40
C ARG A 438 -30.28 -15.30 -23.60
N ALA A 439 -30.24 -16.58 -23.96
CA ALA A 439 -31.03 -17.63 -23.33
C ALA A 439 -30.54 -17.96 -21.91
N ALA A 440 -29.24 -17.89 -21.66
CA ALA A 440 -28.67 -18.16 -20.35
C ALA A 440 -29.17 -17.12 -19.31
N ARG A 441 -29.70 -17.58 -18.17
CA ARG A 441 -30.08 -16.74 -17.02
C ARG A 441 -29.10 -16.99 -15.88
N ALA A 442 -27.98 -16.27 -15.89
CA ALA A 442 -26.96 -16.34 -14.85
C ALA A 442 -26.69 -14.92 -14.33
N GLU A 443 -27.62 -14.39 -13.53
CA GLU A 443 -27.54 -13.01 -13.03
C GLU A 443 -26.39 -12.79 -12.03
N GLN A 444 -25.83 -13.87 -11.48
CA GLN A 444 -24.75 -13.83 -10.48
C GLN A 444 -23.35 -14.14 -11.04
N THR A 445 -23.24 -14.59 -12.29
CA THR A 445 -21.95 -14.93 -12.92
C THR A 445 -21.44 -13.75 -13.76
N LEU A 446 -20.20 -13.34 -13.53
CA LEU A 446 -19.54 -12.33 -14.34
C LEU A 446 -19.33 -12.87 -15.77
N LEU A 447 -19.78 -12.11 -16.76
CA LEU A 447 -19.59 -12.45 -18.17
C LEU A 447 -18.52 -11.52 -18.75
N ALA A 448 -17.36 -12.11 -19.05
CA ALA A 448 -16.27 -11.44 -19.74
C ALA A 448 -16.13 -11.98 -21.16
N LEU A 449 -15.79 -11.10 -22.10
CA LEU A 449 -15.51 -11.47 -23.49
C LEU A 449 -14.03 -11.26 -23.77
N GLN A 450 -13.34 -12.32 -24.18
CA GLN A 450 -11.93 -12.22 -24.56
C GLN A 450 -11.82 -11.78 -26.02
N ALA A 451 -11.25 -10.60 -26.24
CA ALA A 451 -11.11 -9.98 -27.54
C ALA A 451 -9.75 -9.29 -27.67
N ASN A 452 -9.15 -9.36 -28.86
CA ASN A 452 -7.97 -8.57 -29.18
C ASN A 452 -8.41 -7.29 -29.90
N PRO A 453 -8.23 -6.10 -29.32
CA PRO A 453 -8.63 -4.87 -30.00
C PRO A 453 -7.90 -4.67 -31.34
N ASP A 454 -6.70 -5.23 -31.50
CA ASP A 454 -5.93 -5.09 -32.74
C ASP A 454 -6.32 -6.11 -33.82
N ASP A 455 -7.21 -7.07 -33.50
CA ASP A 455 -7.84 -7.97 -34.48
C ASP A 455 -9.26 -7.47 -34.80
N PRO A 456 -9.50 -6.91 -36.01
CA PRO A 456 -10.81 -6.39 -36.40
C PRO A 456 -11.95 -7.41 -36.30
N GLY A 457 -11.65 -8.70 -36.51
CA GLY A 457 -12.66 -9.75 -36.45
C GLY A 457 -13.19 -9.96 -35.02
N THR A 458 -12.28 -10.09 -34.05
CA THR A 458 -12.66 -10.28 -32.64
C THR A 458 -13.26 -9.01 -32.04
N TRP A 459 -12.74 -7.84 -32.39
CA TRP A 459 -13.26 -6.57 -31.90
C TRP A 459 -14.69 -6.30 -32.40
N ARG A 460 -14.96 -6.57 -33.69
CA ARG A 460 -16.32 -6.48 -34.23
C ARG A 460 -17.28 -7.43 -33.52
N ALA A 461 -16.86 -8.66 -33.24
CA ALA A 461 -17.68 -9.62 -32.50
C ALA A 461 -17.97 -9.13 -31.08
N PHE A 462 -16.98 -8.53 -30.41
CA PHE A 462 -17.14 -7.93 -29.10
C PHE A 462 -18.18 -6.81 -29.13
N GLU A 463 -18.07 -5.85 -30.06
CA GLU A 463 -19.03 -4.76 -30.23
C GLU A 463 -20.45 -5.26 -30.50
N GLU A 464 -20.63 -6.19 -31.46
CA GLU A 464 -21.94 -6.75 -31.80
C GLU A 464 -22.61 -7.43 -30.58
N ILE A 465 -21.85 -8.16 -29.76
CA ILE A 465 -22.37 -8.84 -28.56
C ILE A 465 -22.67 -7.85 -27.45
N VAL A 466 -21.79 -6.88 -27.19
CA VAL A 466 -22.01 -5.85 -26.16
C VAL A 466 -23.20 -4.96 -26.51
N SER A 467 -23.36 -4.56 -27.77
CA SER A 467 -24.54 -3.81 -28.22
C SER A 467 -25.85 -4.59 -28.00
N ALA A 468 -25.80 -5.93 -28.11
CA ALA A 468 -26.97 -6.77 -27.97
C ALA A 468 -27.32 -7.18 -26.52
N LEU A 469 -26.32 -7.22 -25.63
CA LEU A 469 -26.47 -7.66 -24.23
C LEU A 469 -26.37 -6.50 -23.22
N GLY A 470 -25.83 -5.36 -23.63
CA GLY A 470 -25.67 -4.16 -22.81
C GLY A 470 -24.90 -4.43 -21.51
N PRO A 471 -25.45 -4.04 -20.35
CA PRO A 471 -24.74 -4.09 -19.07
C PRO A 471 -24.51 -5.52 -18.55
N ARG A 472 -25.06 -6.54 -19.22
CA ARG A 472 -24.80 -7.93 -18.87
C ARG A 472 -23.34 -8.35 -19.13
N VAL A 473 -22.66 -7.72 -20.09
CA VAL A 473 -21.21 -7.93 -20.27
C VAL A 473 -20.49 -7.08 -19.23
N SER A 474 -19.66 -7.71 -18.41
CA SER A 474 -18.98 -7.07 -17.28
C SER A 474 -17.55 -6.62 -17.63
N ALA A 475 -16.88 -7.32 -18.54
CA ALA A 475 -15.47 -7.06 -18.83
C ALA A 475 -15.04 -7.45 -20.25
N CYS A 476 -13.95 -6.83 -20.70
CA CYS A 476 -13.14 -7.26 -21.83
C CYS A 476 -11.84 -7.88 -21.31
N ALA A 477 -11.63 -9.16 -21.62
CA ALA A 477 -10.39 -9.86 -21.29
C ALA A 477 -9.39 -9.77 -22.46
N LEU A 478 -8.19 -9.27 -22.19
CA LEU A 478 -7.10 -9.27 -23.16
C LEU A 478 -6.46 -10.67 -23.20
N PRO A 479 -6.37 -11.32 -24.39
CA PRO A 479 -5.77 -12.64 -24.52
C PRO A 479 -4.27 -12.65 -24.17
N GLU A 480 -3.60 -11.51 -24.35
CA GLU A 480 -2.24 -11.25 -23.92
C GLU A 480 -2.06 -9.75 -23.70
N VAL A 481 -1.56 -9.38 -22.51
CA VAL A 481 -1.14 -8.02 -22.23
C VAL A 481 0.35 -7.88 -22.52
N THR A 482 0.69 -6.86 -23.30
CA THR A 482 2.07 -6.58 -23.73
C THR A 482 2.63 -5.33 -23.08
N SER A 483 1.79 -4.34 -22.76
CA SER A 483 2.24 -3.07 -22.17
C SER A 483 1.12 -2.27 -21.50
N PRO A 484 1.47 -1.30 -20.62
CA PRO A 484 0.52 -0.32 -20.09
C PRO A 484 -0.14 0.54 -21.18
N VAL A 485 0.56 0.76 -22.31
CA VAL A 485 0.04 1.54 -23.45
C VAL A 485 -1.11 0.81 -24.12
N GLN A 486 -1.01 -0.51 -24.26
CA GLN A 486 -2.10 -1.34 -24.79
C GLN A 486 -3.34 -1.27 -23.90
N VAL A 487 -3.17 -1.36 -22.57
CA VAL A 487 -4.28 -1.28 -21.62
C VAL A 487 -4.96 0.08 -21.67
N ARG A 488 -4.17 1.17 -21.73
CA ARG A 488 -4.72 2.49 -22.03
C ARG A 488 -5.49 2.39 -23.34
N GLY A 489 -4.85 2.03 -24.46
CA GLY A 489 -5.52 1.86 -25.76
C GLY A 489 -6.85 1.09 -25.73
N LEU A 490 -7.00 0.06 -24.91
CA LEU A 490 -8.27 -0.64 -24.72
C LEU A 490 -9.31 0.19 -23.96
N ASP A 491 -8.93 0.86 -22.87
CA ASP A 491 -9.79 1.79 -22.11
C ASP A 491 -10.47 2.83 -23.02
N ALA A 492 -9.76 3.26 -24.08
CA ALA A 492 -10.33 4.11 -25.14
C ALA A 492 -11.57 3.50 -25.78
N ARG A 493 -11.35 2.32 -26.34
CA ARG A 493 -12.29 1.69 -27.23
C ARG A 493 -13.48 1.20 -26.43
N LEU A 494 -13.26 0.74 -25.20
CA LEU A 494 -14.35 0.44 -24.28
C LEU A 494 -15.20 1.68 -23.96
N THR A 495 -14.58 2.85 -23.77
CA THR A 495 -15.33 4.10 -23.55
C THR A 495 -16.17 4.49 -24.77
N GLU A 496 -15.66 4.27 -25.99
CA GLU A 496 -16.41 4.44 -27.23
C GLU A 496 -17.60 3.47 -27.33
N VAL A 497 -17.38 2.18 -27.05
CA VAL A 497 -18.42 1.14 -27.05
C VAL A 497 -19.50 1.45 -26.02
N GLU A 498 -19.15 1.78 -24.79
CA GLU A 498 -20.13 2.12 -23.74
C GLU A 498 -20.96 3.35 -24.11
N THR A 499 -20.34 4.34 -24.76
CA THR A 499 -21.01 5.53 -25.26
C THR A 499 -21.98 5.20 -26.38
N HIS A 500 -21.57 4.36 -27.32
CA HIS A 500 -22.41 3.93 -28.42
C HIS A 500 -23.60 3.09 -27.95
N VAL A 501 -23.38 2.18 -26.99
CA VAL A 501 -24.41 1.25 -26.47
C VAL A 501 -25.31 1.90 -25.42
N GLY A 502 -24.87 2.99 -24.78
CA GLY A 502 -25.64 3.70 -23.75
C GLY A 502 -25.56 3.06 -22.37
N ILE A 503 -24.46 2.35 -22.06
CA ILE A 503 -24.19 1.83 -20.71
C ILE A 503 -23.30 2.79 -19.90
N PRO A 504 -23.32 2.75 -18.56
CA PRO A 504 -22.53 3.65 -17.73
C PRO A 504 -21.04 3.58 -18.06
N LEU A 505 -20.36 4.72 -18.05
CA LEU A 505 -18.92 4.71 -18.24
C LEU A 505 -18.20 4.00 -17.11
N GLY A 506 -17.20 3.21 -17.47
CA GLY A 506 -16.45 2.42 -16.49
C GLY A 506 -17.11 1.10 -16.13
N HIS A 507 -18.26 0.78 -16.75
CA HIS A 507 -18.99 -0.48 -16.55
C HIS A 507 -18.18 -1.67 -17.06
N LEU A 508 -17.72 -1.63 -18.31
CA LEU A 508 -16.84 -2.61 -18.91
C LEU A 508 -15.45 -2.52 -18.27
N ARG A 509 -15.11 -3.54 -17.49
CA ARG A 509 -13.79 -3.70 -16.88
C ARG A 509 -12.76 -4.27 -17.86
N ILE A 510 -11.49 -4.18 -17.50
CA ILE A 510 -10.36 -4.73 -18.25
C ILE A 510 -9.73 -5.83 -17.42
N GLU A 511 -9.49 -6.97 -18.07
CA GLU A 511 -8.80 -8.11 -17.46
C GLU A 511 -7.61 -8.49 -18.32
N GLY A 512 -6.44 -8.60 -17.69
CA GLY A 512 -5.19 -8.80 -18.41
C GLY A 512 -4.58 -10.17 -18.20
N ARG A 513 -4.38 -10.95 -19.27
CA ARG A 513 -3.57 -12.19 -19.19
C ARG A 513 -2.09 -11.89 -19.34
N ILE A 514 -1.32 -12.15 -18.29
CA ILE A 514 0.14 -12.05 -18.28
C ILE A 514 0.73 -13.36 -18.77
N ARG A 515 1.22 -13.37 -20.02
CA ARG A 515 1.75 -14.58 -20.70
C ARG A 515 3.26 -14.59 -20.91
N THR A 516 3.93 -13.45 -20.68
CA THR A 516 5.36 -13.28 -20.88
C THR A 516 6.02 -12.66 -19.64
N GLU A 517 7.31 -12.92 -19.45
CA GLU A 517 8.10 -12.31 -18.37
C GLU A 517 8.20 -10.78 -18.55
N ALA A 518 8.33 -10.29 -19.80
CA ALA A 518 8.39 -8.86 -20.09
C ALA A 518 7.12 -8.09 -19.68
N ALA A 519 5.95 -8.71 -19.81
CA ALA A 519 4.70 -8.14 -19.30
C ALA A 519 4.64 -8.20 -17.77
N LEU A 520 5.14 -9.29 -17.17
CA LEU A 520 5.21 -9.43 -15.72
C LEU A 520 6.14 -8.39 -15.06
N ASP A 521 7.23 -8.03 -15.73
CA ASP A 521 8.15 -6.97 -15.28
C ASP A 521 7.51 -5.58 -15.23
N GLN A 522 6.46 -5.36 -16.02
CA GLN A 522 5.66 -4.13 -16.04
C GLN A 522 4.26 -4.32 -15.41
N ALA A 523 4.07 -5.37 -14.61
CA ALA A 523 2.74 -5.75 -14.12
C ALA A 523 2.07 -4.63 -13.31
N TYR A 524 2.84 -3.84 -12.54
CA TYR A 524 2.28 -2.74 -11.75
C TYR A 524 1.82 -1.58 -12.64
N GLU A 525 2.62 -1.21 -13.63
CA GLU A 525 2.31 -0.17 -14.60
C GLU A 525 1.11 -0.58 -15.47
N ILE A 526 0.99 -1.88 -15.78
CA ILE A 526 -0.17 -2.48 -16.45
C ILE A 526 -1.41 -2.38 -15.55
N ALA A 527 -1.29 -2.83 -14.30
CA ALA A 527 -2.38 -2.85 -13.33
C ALA A 527 -2.95 -1.44 -13.06
N THR A 528 -2.09 -0.43 -13.04
CA THR A 528 -2.46 0.97 -12.76
C THR A 528 -2.70 1.80 -14.03
N ALA A 529 -2.63 1.21 -15.22
CA ALA A 529 -2.76 1.91 -16.49
C ALA A 529 -4.16 2.50 -16.73
N SER A 530 -5.20 1.88 -16.16
CA SER A 530 -6.60 2.37 -16.17
C SER A 530 -7.32 1.91 -14.91
N ARG A 531 -8.29 2.70 -14.44
CA ARG A 531 -9.22 2.32 -13.36
C ARG A 531 -10.18 1.19 -13.74
N ARG A 532 -10.27 0.86 -15.03
CA ARG A 532 -11.06 -0.29 -15.50
C ARG A 532 -10.38 -1.60 -15.22
N VAL A 533 -9.07 -1.63 -15.02
CA VAL A 533 -8.35 -2.88 -14.74
C VAL A 533 -8.88 -3.45 -13.43
N SER A 534 -9.53 -4.61 -13.51
CA SER A 534 -10.13 -5.28 -12.35
C SER A 534 -9.33 -6.52 -11.94
N ALA A 535 -8.64 -7.16 -12.88
CA ALA A 535 -7.86 -8.36 -12.59
C ALA A 535 -6.67 -8.54 -13.54
N LEU A 536 -5.59 -9.13 -13.02
CA LEU A 536 -4.54 -9.74 -13.83
C LEU A 536 -4.48 -11.25 -13.60
N ILE A 537 -4.36 -11.99 -14.70
CA ILE A 537 -4.38 -13.45 -14.74
C ILE A 537 -2.96 -13.93 -15.04
N PHE A 538 -2.40 -14.73 -14.14
CA PHE A 538 -1.11 -15.40 -14.35
C PHE A 538 -1.30 -16.53 -15.36
N ASP A 539 -0.75 -16.39 -16.57
CA ASP A 539 -0.93 -17.36 -17.66
C ASP A 539 0.35 -17.57 -18.48
N ILE A 540 1.50 -17.49 -17.80
CA ILE A 540 2.79 -17.82 -18.40
C ILE A 540 2.84 -19.34 -18.63
N PRO A 541 3.09 -19.82 -19.88
CA PRO A 541 3.14 -21.26 -20.17
C PRO A 541 4.28 -21.96 -19.44
N VAL A 542 3.98 -22.57 -18.30
CA VAL A 542 5.02 -23.13 -17.41
C VAL A 542 5.76 -24.32 -18.04
N ALA A 543 5.17 -25.02 -19.01
CA ALA A 543 5.87 -26.05 -19.77
C ALA A 543 7.04 -25.47 -20.60
N GLU A 544 6.84 -24.28 -21.17
CA GLU A 544 7.87 -23.57 -21.93
C GLU A 544 8.94 -23.01 -20.98
N LEU A 545 8.52 -22.43 -19.85
CA LEU A 545 9.42 -22.05 -18.76
C LEU A 545 10.29 -23.24 -18.31
N HIS A 546 9.67 -24.40 -18.07
CA HIS A 546 10.37 -25.63 -17.70
C HIS A 546 11.40 -26.06 -18.76
N ARG A 547 11.05 -25.96 -20.04
CA ARG A 547 11.95 -26.27 -21.15
C ARG A 547 13.14 -25.31 -21.15
N GLN A 548 12.89 -24.01 -21.09
CA GLN A 548 13.93 -22.97 -21.11
C GLN A 548 14.89 -23.11 -19.92
N TYR A 549 14.38 -23.24 -18.70
CA TYR A 549 15.24 -23.42 -17.52
C TYR A 549 16.00 -24.75 -17.53
N ARG A 550 15.42 -25.83 -18.06
CA ARG A 550 16.16 -27.09 -18.23
C ARG A 550 17.30 -26.95 -19.22
N LEU A 551 17.07 -26.26 -20.35
CA LEU A 551 18.08 -26.03 -21.37
C LEU A 551 19.18 -25.06 -20.88
N ALA A 552 18.81 -24.00 -20.16
CA ALA A 552 19.74 -22.96 -19.74
C ALA A 552 20.63 -23.37 -18.55
N VAL A 553 20.11 -24.11 -17.57
CA VAL A 553 20.82 -24.38 -16.30
C VAL A 553 20.78 -25.84 -15.83
N GLY A 554 20.30 -26.78 -16.66
CA GLY A 554 20.25 -28.21 -16.30
C GLY A 554 19.39 -28.52 -15.06
N ALA A 555 18.42 -27.65 -14.75
CA ALA A 555 17.72 -27.66 -13.48
C ALA A 555 16.73 -28.85 -13.33
N LYS A 556 16.75 -29.50 -12.15
CA LYS A 556 15.79 -30.57 -11.78
C LYS A 556 14.37 -30.00 -11.58
N THR A 557 13.33 -30.81 -11.78
CA THR A 557 11.90 -30.42 -11.69
C THR A 557 11.51 -29.68 -10.39
N ARG A 558 12.18 -29.95 -9.27
CA ARG A 558 11.94 -29.27 -7.98
C ARG A 558 12.40 -27.81 -7.96
N SER A 559 13.42 -27.46 -8.74
CA SER A 559 13.91 -26.08 -8.90
C SER A 559 12.91 -25.22 -9.67
N ILE A 560 12.14 -25.82 -10.58
CA ILE A 560 11.25 -25.08 -11.48
C ILE A 560 9.96 -24.65 -10.77
N ARG A 561 9.45 -25.45 -9.82
CA ARG A 561 8.34 -25.01 -8.94
C ARG A 561 8.69 -23.77 -8.12
N LYS A 562 9.94 -23.62 -7.70
CA LYS A 562 10.37 -22.42 -6.97
C LYS A 562 10.38 -21.18 -7.86
N ALA A 563 10.84 -21.32 -9.11
CA ALA A 563 10.80 -20.23 -10.09
C ALA A 563 9.37 -19.74 -10.32
N GLU A 564 8.41 -20.66 -10.43
CA GLU A 564 6.98 -20.31 -10.51
C GLU A 564 6.49 -19.50 -9.31
N TYR A 565 6.83 -19.89 -8.07
CA TYR A 565 6.44 -19.11 -6.88
C TYR A 565 7.03 -17.69 -6.92
N LEU A 566 8.22 -17.50 -7.50
CA LEU A 566 8.80 -16.16 -7.67
C LEU A 566 7.99 -15.30 -8.63
N LEU A 567 7.68 -15.84 -9.82
CA LEU A 567 6.89 -15.13 -10.83
C LEU A 567 5.47 -14.81 -10.34
N LYS A 568 4.84 -15.77 -9.65
CA LYS A 568 3.54 -15.56 -9.01
C LYS A 568 3.60 -14.48 -7.92
N GLY A 569 4.67 -14.50 -7.11
CA GLY A 569 4.90 -13.48 -6.10
C GLY A 569 5.09 -12.07 -6.68
N GLN A 570 5.76 -11.95 -7.84
CA GLN A 570 5.90 -10.68 -8.55
C GLN A 570 4.55 -10.14 -9.03
N LEU A 571 3.69 -10.99 -9.61
CA LEU A 571 2.34 -10.58 -9.99
C LEU A 571 1.53 -10.14 -8.76
N LEU A 572 1.58 -10.92 -7.68
CA LEU A 572 0.85 -10.61 -6.45
C LEU A 572 1.24 -9.25 -5.88
N VAL A 573 2.53 -8.91 -5.86
CA VAL A 573 2.99 -7.58 -5.44
C VAL A 573 2.34 -6.47 -6.25
N ALA A 574 2.39 -6.59 -7.58
CA ALA A 574 1.82 -5.59 -8.48
C ALA A 574 0.31 -5.43 -8.28
N THR A 575 -0.42 -6.55 -8.23
CA THR A 575 -1.89 -6.54 -8.07
C THR A 575 -2.33 -6.06 -6.70
N SER A 576 -1.59 -6.41 -5.62
CA SER A 576 -1.89 -5.94 -4.27
C SER A 576 -1.71 -4.45 -4.11
N GLU A 577 -0.60 -3.91 -4.64
CA GLU A 577 -0.36 -2.48 -4.58
C GLU A 577 -1.36 -1.68 -5.44
N ALA A 578 -1.76 -2.24 -6.58
CA ALA A 578 -2.77 -1.63 -7.45
C ALA A 578 -4.21 -1.78 -6.93
N GLY A 579 -4.44 -2.63 -5.92
CA GLY A 579 -5.77 -2.88 -5.36
C GLY A 579 -6.71 -3.70 -6.25
N ILE A 580 -6.17 -4.55 -7.15
CA ILE A 580 -6.94 -5.34 -8.11
C ILE A 580 -6.81 -6.85 -7.86
N ASP A 581 -7.62 -7.67 -8.54
CA ASP A 581 -7.59 -9.12 -8.39
C ASP A 581 -6.38 -9.78 -9.05
N ALA A 582 -5.91 -10.85 -8.41
CA ALA A 582 -4.89 -11.74 -8.95
C ALA A 582 -5.49 -13.13 -9.16
N VAL A 583 -5.48 -13.61 -10.39
CA VAL A 583 -6.02 -14.91 -10.76
C VAL A 583 -4.88 -15.87 -11.13
N ASP A 584 -4.83 -17.03 -10.47
CA ASP A 584 -3.82 -18.05 -10.74
C ASP A 584 -4.15 -18.84 -12.03
N SER A 585 -3.10 -19.40 -12.63
CA SER A 585 -3.12 -20.27 -13.80
C SER A 585 -4.00 -21.52 -13.66
N LEU A 586 -4.32 -22.15 -14.79
CA LEU A 586 -5.04 -23.43 -14.85
C LEU A 586 -4.30 -24.56 -14.13
N THR A 587 -5.06 -25.51 -13.58
CA THR A 587 -4.48 -26.73 -13.00
C THR A 587 -3.71 -27.52 -14.05
N ARG A 588 -2.47 -27.89 -13.70
CA ARG A 588 -1.61 -28.69 -14.59
C ARG A 588 -2.15 -30.10 -14.78
N LYS A 589 -2.02 -30.61 -16.00
CA LYS A 589 -2.33 -32.00 -16.32
C LYS A 589 -1.54 -32.95 -15.41
N GLY A 590 -2.25 -33.84 -14.71
CA GLY A 590 -1.68 -34.81 -13.77
C GLY A 590 -1.46 -34.31 -12.34
N ASN A 591 -1.71 -33.03 -12.06
CA ASN A 591 -1.75 -32.52 -10.69
C ASN A 591 -3.17 -32.59 -10.11
N ARG A 592 -3.28 -32.51 -8.78
CA ARG A 592 -4.57 -32.46 -8.08
C ARG A 592 -5.06 -31.02 -8.00
N VAL A 593 -6.23 -30.74 -8.56
CA VAL A 593 -6.91 -29.43 -8.57
C VAL A 593 -6.96 -28.83 -7.17
N SER A 594 -7.46 -29.60 -6.19
CA SER A 594 -7.58 -29.16 -4.80
C SER A 594 -6.26 -28.66 -4.20
N ARG A 595 -5.13 -29.27 -4.59
CA ARG A 595 -3.82 -28.88 -4.05
C ARG A 595 -3.38 -27.55 -4.64
N GLU A 596 -3.48 -27.38 -5.96
CA GLU A 596 -3.07 -26.13 -6.60
C GLU A 596 -3.98 -24.96 -6.23
N ALA A 597 -5.29 -25.20 -6.10
CA ALA A 597 -6.22 -24.18 -5.63
C ALA A 597 -5.89 -23.75 -4.19
N LEU A 598 -5.59 -24.70 -3.30
CA LEU A 598 -5.15 -24.38 -1.94
C LEU A 598 -3.82 -23.61 -1.94
N ASP A 599 -2.85 -24.02 -2.75
CA ASP A 599 -1.56 -23.32 -2.87
C ASP A 599 -1.76 -21.88 -3.40
N ALA A 600 -2.70 -21.64 -4.32
CA ALA A 600 -3.05 -20.30 -4.82
C ALA A 600 -3.69 -19.44 -3.73
N ALA A 601 -4.68 -19.95 -3.01
CA ALA A 601 -5.31 -19.26 -1.88
C ALA A 601 -4.30 -18.90 -0.79
N ASN A 602 -3.40 -19.82 -0.45
CA ASN A 602 -2.39 -19.61 0.58
C ASN A 602 -1.35 -18.58 0.17
N HIS A 603 -1.06 -18.47 -1.12
CA HIS A 603 -0.13 -17.48 -1.67
C HIS A 603 -0.75 -16.07 -1.74
N GLY A 604 -2.08 -15.97 -1.83
CA GLY A 604 -2.80 -14.69 -1.84
C GLY A 604 -3.58 -14.39 -3.12
N PHE A 605 -3.70 -15.37 -4.03
CA PHE A 605 -4.55 -15.22 -5.21
C PHE A 605 -6.03 -15.20 -4.79
N SER A 606 -6.78 -14.24 -5.34
CA SER A 606 -8.22 -14.13 -5.14
C SER A 606 -9.02 -15.07 -6.06
N GLY A 607 -8.44 -15.45 -7.20
CA GLY A 607 -9.05 -16.34 -8.18
C GLY A 607 -8.10 -17.40 -8.74
N LYS A 608 -8.67 -18.38 -9.46
CA LYS A 608 -7.92 -19.36 -10.24
C LYS A 608 -8.71 -19.72 -11.51
N LEU A 609 -7.99 -19.88 -12.62
CA LEU A 609 -8.55 -20.44 -13.83
C LEU A 609 -8.97 -21.90 -13.59
N ALA A 610 -10.19 -22.26 -14.01
CA ALA A 610 -10.75 -23.59 -13.84
C ALA A 610 -11.23 -24.19 -15.16
N ARG A 611 -11.36 -25.52 -15.23
CA ARG A 611 -12.21 -26.21 -16.21
C ARG A 611 -13.60 -26.43 -15.62
N LEU A 612 -14.59 -26.74 -16.46
CA LEU A 612 -15.99 -26.90 -16.03
C LEU A 612 -16.14 -27.94 -14.91
N ASP A 613 -15.41 -29.07 -15.01
CA ASP A 613 -15.37 -30.14 -14.02
C ASP A 613 -14.58 -29.78 -12.74
N GLU A 614 -13.81 -28.70 -12.76
CA GLU A 614 -12.96 -28.24 -11.65
C GLU A 614 -13.62 -27.12 -10.82
N VAL A 615 -14.69 -26.48 -11.32
CA VAL A 615 -15.29 -25.27 -10.72
C VAL A 615 -15.64 -25.46 -9.25
N GLU A 616 -16.39 -26.52 -8.91
CA GLU A 616 -16.81 -26.78 -7.52
C GLU A 616 -15.60 -26.99 -6.59
N GLU A 617 -14.57 -27.67 -7.08
CA GLU A 617 -13.36 -27.95 -6.29
C GLU A 617 -12.50 -26.70 -6.11
N VAL A 618 -12.38 -25.84 -7.14
CA VAL A 618 -11.68 -24.55 -7.06
C VAL A 618 -12.41 -23.61 -6.10
N ASN A 619 -13.72 -23.45 -6.27
CA ASN A 619 -14.56 -22.60 -5.41
C ASN A 619 -14.44 -23.03 -3.94
N GLY A 620 -14.54 -24.33 -3.66
CA GLY A 620 -14.43 -24.87 -2.30
C GLY A 620 -13.04 -24.72 -1.66
N ARG A 621 -12.00 -24.39 -2.44
CA ARG A 621 -10.61 -24.22 -1.94
C ARG A 621 -10.15 -22.77 -1.89
N LEU A 622 -10.65 -21.92 -2.79
CA LEU A 622 -10.42 -20.47 -2.73
C LEU A 622 -11.36 -19.78 -1.75
N VAL A 623 -12.36 -20.49 -1.22
CA VAL A 623 -13.12 -20.11 -0.03
C VAL A 623 -12.51 -20.74 1.23
N PRO A 624 -12.44 -20.01 2.35
CA PRO A 624 -12.20 -20.62 3.65
C PRO A 624 -13.32 -21.61 4.03
N PRO A 625 -13.04 -22.91 4.21
CA PRO A 625 -14.08 -23.90 4.49
C PRO A 625 -14.81 -23.62 5.82
N ARG A 626 -16.06 -24.05 5.95
CA ARG A 626 -16.72 -24.12 7.26
C ARG A 626 -15.97 -25.14 8.11
N SER A 627 -15.94 -24.94 9.41
CA SER A 627 -15.33 -25.91 10.32
C SER A 627 -16.23 -27.16 10.42
N PHE A 628 -16.13 -28.07 9.45
CA PHE A 628 -16.84 -29.36 9.49
C PHE A 628 -16.39 -30.25 10.65
N ILE A 629 -15.23 -29.93 11.21
CA ILE A 629 -14.59 -30.70 12.27
C ILE A 629 -15.44 -30.73 13.53
N GLN A 630 -16.18 -29.67 13.87
CA GLN A 630 -17.02 -29.67 15.06
C GLN A 630 -18.17 -30.68 14.95
N GLU A 631 -18.85 -30.72 13.80
CA GLU A 631 -19.96 -31.64 13.53
C GLU A 631 -19.49 -33.09 13.34
N LEU A 632 -18.27 -33.28 12.82
CA LEU A 632 -17.71 -34.62 12.57
C LEU A 632 -16.84 -35.15 13.71
N ALA A 633 -16.39 -34.31 14.64
CA ALA A 633 -15.54 -34.74 15.75
C ALA A 633 -16.17 -35.90 16.56
N PRO A 634 -17.48 -35.87 16.90
CA PRO A 634 -18.12 -37.00 17.58
C PRO A 634 -18.09 -38.29 16.74
N MET A 635 -18.20 -38.19 15.41
CA MET A 635 -18.15 -39.34 14.49
C MET A 635 -16.73 -39.89 14.28
N ILE A 636 -15.70 -39.11 14.57
CA ILE A 636 -14.29 -39.49 14.34
C ILE A 636 -13.63 -39.92 15.67
N GLN A 637 -14.26 -39.65 16.81
CA GLN A 637 -13.78 -40.04 18.14
C GLN A 637 -14.36 -41.38 18.57
N GLY A 638 -13.50 -42.33 18.95
CA GLY A 638 -13.92 -43.58 19.62
C GLY A 638 -14.52 -44.68 18.75
N VAL A 639 -14.47 -44.57 17.42
CA VAL A 639 -15.09 -45.55 16.51
C VAL A 639 -14.18 -46.77 16.29
N THR A 640 -14.74 -47.98 16.47
CA THR A 640 -14.08 -49.25 16.18
C THR A 640 -13.95 -49.49 14.67
N PRO A 641 -13.02 -50.34 14.20
CA PRO A 641 -12.74 -50.54 12.77
C PRO A 641 -13.96 -50.96 11.94
N ASP A 642 -14.87 -51.75 12.51
CA ASP A 642 -16.10 -52.18 11.86
C ASP A 642 -17.15 -51.06 11.78
N ALA A 643 -17.24 -50.22 12.81
CA ALA A 643 -18.12 -49.07 12.83
C ALA A 643 -17.64 -47.93 11.89
N ILE A 644 -16.36 -47.89 11.51
CA ILE A 644 -15.83 -46.90 10.55
C ILE A 644 -16.49 -47.01 9.17
N ARG A 645 -16.84 -48.22 8.70
CA ARG A 645 -17.46 -48.42 7.38
C ARG A 645 -18.86 -47.84 7.28
N GLU A 646 -19.67 -48.01 8.31
CA GLU A 646 -21.04 -47.46 8.35
C GLU A 646 -21.03 -45.97 8.75
N THR A 647 -20.26 -45.60 9.78
CA THR A 647 -20.27 -44.26 10.39
C THR A 647 -19.58 -43.20 9.52
N LEU A 648 -18.55 -43.54 8.74
CA LEU A 648 -17.82 -42.59 7.87
C LEU A 648 -18.07 -42.84 6.37
N SER A 649 -19.18 -43.48 6.02
CA SER A 649 -19.63 -43.58 4.63
C SER A 649 -19.92 -42.18 4.05
N PRO A 650 -19.75 -41.97 2.73
CA PRO A 650 -20.13 -40.72 2.07
C PRO A 650 -21.58 -40.31 2.38
N GLU A 651 -22.48 -41.28 2.54
CA GLU A 651 -23.90 -41.08 2.87
C GLU A 651 -24.08 -40.61 4.31
N ALA A 652 -23.37 -41.21 5.28
CA ALA A 652 -23.41 -40.80 6.68
C ALA A 652 -22.81 -39.40 6.89
N ILE A 653 -21.68 -39.11 6.23
CA ILE A 653 -21.05 -37.78 6.25
C ILE A 653 -22.02 -36.74 5.66
N ARG A 654 -22.68 -37.04 4.53
CA ARG A 654 -23.71 -36.17 3.94
C ARG A 654 -24.89 -35.95 4.89
N ALA A 655 -25.39 -37.00 5.53
CA ALA A 655 -26.53 -36.94 6.42
C ALA A 655 -26.26 -36.07 7.67
N VAL A 656 -25.02 -36.04 8.16
CA VAL A 656 -24.64 -35.16 9.28
C VAL A 656 -24.39 -33.74 8.80
N LEU A 657 -23.55 -33.55 7.78
CA LEU A 657 -23.16 -32.21 7.36
C LEU A 657 -24.30 -31.42 6.73
N ARG A 658 -25.23 -32.04 6.00
CA ARG A 658 -26.37 -31.34 5.39
C ARG A 658 -27.39 -30.80 6.39
N LYS A 659 -27.32 -31.19 7.67
CA LYS A 659 -28.14 -30.58 8.74
C LYS A 659 -27.71 -29.14 9.02
N SER A 660 -26.41 -28.86 8.88
CA SER A 660 -25.80 -27.60 9.30
C SER A 660 -25.18 -26.82 8.13
N PHE A 661 -24.97 -27.46 6.96
CA PHE A 661 -24.26 -26.88 5.82
C PHE A 661 -24.96 -27.18 4.48
N PRO A 662 -24.95 -26.23 3.53
CA PRO A 662 -25.55 -26.44 2.22
C PRO A 662 -24.67 -27.31 1.32
N ALA A 663 -25.27 -27.90 0.28
CA ALA A 663 -24.67 -29.03 -0.46
C ALA A 663 -23.32 -28.70 -1.12
N GLU A 664 -23.14 -27.46 -1.58
CA GLU A 664 -21.94 -26.94 -2.21
C GLU A 664 -20.70 -26.96 -1.28
N TRP A 665 -20.90 -26.95 0.03
CA TRP A 665 -19.83 -27.13 1.02
C TRP A 665 -19.54 -28.61 1.30
N VAL A 666 -20.60 -29.41 1.29
CA VAL A 666 -20.59 -30.80 1.71
C VAL A 666 -20.00 -31.72 0.64
N GLU A 667 -20.35 -31.53 -0.64
CA GLU A 667 -19.94 -32.47 -1.70
C GLU A 667 -18.43 -32.50 -1.98
N PRO A 668 -17.70 -31.36 -2.08
CA PRO A 668 -16.24 -31.39 -2.25
C PRO A 668 -15.52 -32.09 -1.09
N PHE A 669 -16.05 -31.90 0.12
CA PHE A 669 -15.56 -32.55 1.33
C PHE A 669 -15.78 -34.06 1.30
N VAL A 670 -17.01 -34.49 0.98
CA VAL A 670 -17.39 -35.92 0.88
C VAL A 670 -16.55 -36.63 -0.18
N ARG A 671 -16.34 -36.00 -1.34
CA ARG A 671 -15.43 -36.53 -2.39
C ARG A 671 -14.01 -36.72 -1.85
N THR A 672 -13.48 -35.73 -1.13
CA THR A 672 -12.15 -35.83 -0.50
C THR A 672 -12.08 -37.00 0.50
N CYS A 673 -13.10 -37.17 1.34
CA CYS A 673 -13.17 -38.26 2.30
C CYS A 673 -13.22 -39.63 1.61
N ARG A 674 -14.00 -39.77 0.55
CA ARG A 674 -14.06 -40.98 -0.29
C ARG A 674 -12.70 -41.31 -0.89
N ASP A 675 -12.05 -40.33 -1.52
CA ASP A 675 -10.75 -40.53 -2.17
C ASP A 675 -9.64 -40.87 -1.14
N LEU A 676 -9.75 -40.35 0.09
CA LEU A 676 -8.84 -40.71 1.19
C LEU A 676 -9.08 -42.13 1.69
N ALA A 677 -10.31 -42.61 1.62
CA ALA A 677 -10.74 -43.89 2.16
C ALA A 677 -10.59 -45.05 1.18
N GLU A 678 -10.58 -44.79 -0.13
CA GLU A 678 -10.43 -45.79 -1.20
C GLU A 678 -9.25 -46.77 -0.98
N PRO A 679 -8.03 -46.35 -0.61
CA PRO A 679 -6.93 -47.28 -0.32
C PRO A 679 -7.17 -48.19 0.89
N TYR A 680 -8.02 -47.78 1.82
CA TYR A 680 -8.34 -48.50 3.06
C TYR A 680 -9.48 -49.50 2.85
N TRP A 681 -10.48 -49.14 2.03
CA TRP A 681 -11.57 -50.04 1.66
C TRP A 681 -11.14 -51.15 0.71
N ASN A 682 -10.17 -50.89 -0.16
CA ASN A 682 -9.61 -51.88 -1.09
C ASN A 682 -8.56 -52.80 -0.45
N GLY A 683 -8.37 -52.74 0.88
CA GLY A 683 -7.44 -53.61 1.61
C GLY A 683 -5.95 -53.27 1.44
N ALA A 684 -5.61 -52.19 0.74
CA ALA A 684 -4.22 -51.77 0.53
C ALA A 684 -3.59 -51.13 1.79
N ARG A 685 -4.39 -50.77 2.80
CA ARG A 685 -3.98 -50.26 4.11
C ARG A 685 -4.93 -50.73 5.22
N LYS A 686 -4.45 -50.70 6.47
CA LYS A 686 -5.22 -51.06 7.68
C LYS A 686 -6.30 -50.02 7.98
N ILE A 687 -7.56 -50.44 8.07
CA ILE A 687 -8.71 -49.52 8.24
C ILE A 687 -8.69 -48.82 9.61
N GLU A 688 -8.02 -49.40 10.59
CA GLU A 688 -7.73 -48.83 11.92
C GLU A 688 -6.96 -47.51 11.82
N GLU A 689 -6.14 -47.34 10.77
CA GLU A 689 -5.36 -46.12 10.54
C GLU A 689 -6.19 -45.00 9.89
N PHE A 690 -7.34 -45.33 9.30
CA PHE A 690 -8.14 -44.38 8.52
C PHE A 690 -8.69 -43.23 9.37
N SER A 691 -9.19 -43.50 10.58
CA SER A 691 -9.71 -42.45 11.47
C SER A 691 -8.60 -41.44 11.86
N ALA A 692 -7.39 -41.93 12.14
CA ALA A 692 -6.25 -41.08 12.44
C ALA A 692 -5.79 -40.26 11.21
N VAL A 693 -5.82 -40.87 10.02
CA VAL A 693 -5.45 -40.20 8.75
C VAL A 693 -6.50 -39.17 8.34
N LEU A 694 -7.78 -39.49 8.46
CA LEU A 694 -8.88 -38.57 8.21
C LEU A 694 -8.77 -37.37 9.16
N ARG A 695 -8.63 -37.62 10.47
CA ARG A 695 -8.43 -36.55 11.47
C ARG A 695 -7.23 -35.68 11.14
N ALA A 696 -6.09 -36.27 10.79
CA ALA A 696 -4.89 -35.54 10.39
C ALA A 696 -5.12 -34.70 9.12
N GLU A 697 -5.85 -35.20 8.13
CA GLU A 697 -6.15 -34.44 6.91
C GLU A 697 -7.17 -33.33 7.13
N LEU A 698 -8.14 -33.51 8.02
CA LEU A 698 -9.05 -32.45 8.44
C LEU A 698 -8.31 -31.31 9.14
N GLN A 699 -7.47 -31.66 10.12
CA GLN A 699 -6.63 -30.70 10.86
C GLN A 699 -5.62 -30.00 9.95
N ARG A 700 -5.12 -30.68 8.91
CA ARG A 700 -4.09 -30.13 8.03
C ARG A 700 -4.64 -29.32 6.86
N ARG A 701 -5.78 -29.73 6.27
CA ARG A 701 -6.27 -29.16 5.00
C ARG A 701 -7.52 -28.30 5.13
N TRP A 702 -8.34 -28.51 6.15
CA TRP A 702 -9.66 -27.88 6.24
C TRP A 702 -9.75 -26.94 7.44
N TYR A 703 -9.28 -27.36 8.62
CA TYR A 703 -9.31 -26.49 9.81
C TYR A 703 -8.53 -25.17 9.66
N PRO A 704 -7.28 -25.15 9.15
CA PRO A 704 -6.42 -23.96 9.20
C PRO A 704 -6.99 -22.73 8.51
N ALA A 705 -7.75 -22.96 7.44
CA ALA A 705 -8.34 -21.90 6.65
C ALA A 705 -9.82 -21.70 7.01
N SER A 706 -10.35 -22.31 8.09
CA SER A 706 -11.78 -22.25 8.35
C SER A 706 -12.25 -20.92 8.94
N ILE A 707 -13.48 -20.54 8.62
CA ILE A 707 -14.11 -19.30 9.12
C ILE A 707 -14.10 -19.26 10.65
N GLU A 708 -14.55 -20.34 11.29
CA GLU A 708 -14.60 -20.43 12.75
C GLU A 708 -13.20 -20.37 13.39
N ARG A 709 -12.18 -21.01 12.79
CA ARG A 709 -10.80 -20.87 13.26
C ARG A 709 -10.33 -19.42 13.12
N ALA A 710 -10.69 -18.69 12.07
CA ALA A 710 -10.27 -17.30 11.90
C ALA A 710 -10.97 -16.37 12.90
N LEU A 711 -12.25 -16.60 13.20
CA LEU A 711 -13.02 -15.81 14.17
C LEU A 711 -12.46 -15.90 15.59
N GLN A 712 -12.11 -17.10 16.06
CA GLN A 712 -11.67 -17.32 17.45
C GLN A 712 -10.46 -16.46 17.90
N PRO A 713 -9.29 -16.47 17.22
CA PRO A 713 -8.16 -15.62 17.56
C PRO A 713 -8.45 -14.15 17.28
N PHE A 714 -9.28 -13.82 16.28
CA PHE A 714 -9.67 -12.45 15.97
C PHE A 714 -10.50 -11.81 17.10
N GLU A 715 -11.52 -12.51 17.59
CA GLU A 715 -12.36 -12.11 18.73
C GLU A 715 -11.54 -12.04 20.03
N LEU A 716 -10.70 -13.06 20.27
CA LEU A 716 -9.83 -13.08 21.44
C LEU A 716 -8.93 -11.85 21.47
N PHE A 717 -8.33 -11.51 20.31
CA PHE A 717 -7.50 -10.32 20.19
C PHE A 717 -8.29 -9.03 20.34
N ALA A 718 -9.51 -8.95 19.80
CA ALA A 718 -10.39 -7.78 19.96
C ALA A 718 -10.69 -7.45 21.42
N VAL A 719 -11.01 -8.47 22.23
CA VAL A 719 -11.19 -8.32 23.69
C VAL A 719 -9.87 -7.95 24.36
N ALA A 720 -8.77 -8.58 23.94
CA ALA A 720 -7.49 -8.38 24.56
C ALA A 720 -6.94 -6.95 24.38
N ASP A 721 -6.95 -6.41 23.15
CA ASP A 721 -6.40 -5.08 22.85
C ASP A 721 -7.20 -3.96 23.52
N GLN A 722 -8.54 -4.00 23.41
CA GLN A 722 -9.41 -2.92 23.88
C GLN A 722 -9.77 -3.04 25.35
N ASP A 723 -10.22 -4.23 25.81
CA ASP A 723 -10.78 -4.39 27.16
C ASP A 723 -9.68 -4.66 28.21
N ARG A 724 -8.55 -5.24 27.79
CA ARG A 724 -7.45 -5.65 28.70
C ARG A 724 -6.14 -4.91 28.45
N GLY A 725 -6.08 -4.08 27.41
CA GLY A 725 -4.85 -3.38 27.04
C GLY A 725 -3.71 -4.34 26.70
N LEU A 726 -3.99 -5.45 26.01
CA LEU A 726 -3.04 -6.50 25.58
C LEU A 726 -2.85 -6.46 24.06
N GLY A 727 -1.67 -6.02 23.61
CA GLY A 727 -1.34 -5.80 22.19
C GLY A 727 -0.88 -7.08 21.48
N ALA A 728 -0.73 -8.17 22.23
CA ALA A 728 -0.57 -9.51 21.68
C ALA A 728 -1.13 -10.55 22.67
N VAL A 729 -1.65 -11.66 22.15
CA VAL A 729 -2.17 -12.78 22.93
C VAL A 729 -1.65 -14.11 22.44
N ALA A 730 -1.42 -15.04 23.37
CA ALA A 730 -1.14 -16.42 23.07
C ALA A 730 -2.45 -17.18 22.86
N TYR A 731 -2.77 -17.50 21.61
CA TYR A 731 -3.90 -18.36 21.26
C TYR A 731 -3.46 -19.82 21.25
N ALA A 732 -4.03 -20.63 22.12
CA ALA A 732 -3.83 -22.08 22.11
C ALA A 732 -4.86 -22.69 21.15
N ASP A 733 -4.42 -23.11 19.96
CA ASP A 733 -5.29 -23.68 18.95
C ASP A 733 -5.73 -25.09 19.38
N PRO A 734 -7.01 -25.30 19.75
CA PRO A 734 -7.46 -26.56 20.34
C PRO A 734 -7.42 -27.73 19.35
N TRP A 735 -7.31 -27.45 18.05
CA TRP A 735 -7.34 -28.46 17.00
C TRP A 735 -5.96 -28.74 16.40
N ARG A 736 -4.95 -27.94 16.74
CA ARG A 736 -3.54 -28.18 16.44
C ARG A 736 -2.76 -28.67 17.66
N ALA A 737 -3.37 -29.55 18.44
CA ALA A 737 -2.78 -30.10 19.67
C ALA A 737 -2.33 -29.00 20.65
N ASN A 738 -3.13 -27.94 20.80
CA ASN A 738 -2.82 -26.77 21.62
C ASN A 738 -1.51 -26.08 21.22
N ALA A 739 -1.18 -26.10 19.93
CA ALA A 739 -0.11 -25.27 19.39
C ALA A 739 -0.39 -23.81 19.73
N ILE A 740 0.59 -23.16 20.34
CA ILE A 740 0.47 -21.76 20.74
C ILE A 740 0.90 -20.88 19.57
N GLU A 741 -0.01 -20.01 19.16
CA GLU A 741 0.20 -18.95 18.18
C GLU A 741 0.17 -17.59 18.88
N LEU A 742 1.05 -16.67 18.47
CA LEU A 742 1.00 -15.28 18.93
C LEU A 742 0.13 -14.47 17.98
N VAL A 743 -0.93 -13.86 18.51
CA VAL A 743 -1.87 -13.05 17.76
C VAL A 743 -1.71 -11.59 18.21
N ASP A 744 -1.23 -10.76 17.32
CA ASP A 744 -1.15 -9.30 17.43
C ASP A 744 -2.02 -8.65 16.34
N ALA A 745 -1.91 -7.33 16.17
CA ALA A 745 -2.65 -6.61 15.14
C ALA A 745 -2.34 -7.09 13.71
N ALA A 746 -1.09 -7.45 13.42
CA ALA A 746 -0.69 -7.96 12.10
C ALA A 746 -1.29 -9.34 11.82
N THR A 747 -1.23 -10.25 12.79
CA THR A 747 -1.85 -11.57 12.68
C THR A 747 -3.38 -11.45 12.57
N ALA A 748 -4.01 -10.53 13.30
CA ALA A 748 -5.44 -10.26 13.22
C ALA A 748 -5.88 -9.78 11.82
N ARG A 749 -5.06 -8.99 11.11
CA ARG A 749 -5.32 -8.59 9.70
C ARG A 749 -5.39 -9.80 8.76
N VAL A 750 -4.58 -10.84 8.99
CA VAL A 750 -4.66 -12.08 8.19
C VAL A 750 -6.00 -12.79 8.43
N TYR A 751 -6.45 -12.87 9.68
CA TYR A 751 -7.74 -13.49 10.01
C TYR A 751 -8.93 -12.69 9.50
N GLU A 752 -8.89 -11.37 9.63
CA GLU A 752 -9.90 -10.47 9.07
C GLU A 752 -10.02 -10.63 7.55
N HIS A 753 -8.89 -10.76 6.82
CA HIS A 753 -8.93 -11.02 5.38
C HIS A 753 -9.69 -12.31 5.03
N ILE A 754 -9.46 -13.38 5.80
CA ILE A 754 -10.16 -14.66 5.63
C ILE A 754 -11.67 -14.48 5.86
N ILE A 755 -12.05 -13.84 6.97
CA ILE A 755 -13.46 -13.64 7.34
C ILE A 755 -14.16 -12.72 6.34
N ARG A 756 -13.54 -11.61 5.96
CA ARG A 756 -14.07 -10.67 4.97
C ARG A 756 -14.28 -11.33 3.61
N THR A 757 -13.37 -12.21 3.18
CA THR A 757 -13.53 -12.97 1.94
C THR A 757 -14.77 -13.87 2.01
N ALA A 758 -15.01 -14.52 3.15
CA ALA A 758 -16.22 -15.31 3.37
C ALA A 758 -17.49 -14.45 3.39
N TRP A 759 -17.44 -13.29 4.06
CA TRP A 759 -18.54 -12.33 4.12
C TRP A 759 -18.96 -11.82 2.74
N LYS A 760 -18.00 -11.38 1.91
CA LYS A 760 -18.27 -10.92 0.53
C LYS A 760 -18.86 -12.02 -0.35
N ALA A 761 -18.51 -13.27 -0.10
CA ALA A 761 -19.08 -14.43 -0.79
C ALA A 761 -20.46 -14.86 -0.25
N GLY A 762 -21.02 -14.15 0.75
CA GLY A 762 -22.33 -14.48 1.34
C GLY A 762 -22.32 -15.75 2.18
N LEU A 763 -21.18 -16.10 2.78
CA LEU A 763 -20.95 -17.43 3.38
C LEU A 763 -21.03 -17.47 4.92
N LEU A 764 -21.08 -16.31 5.56
CA LEU A 764 -21.27 -16.21 7.02
C LEU A 764 -22.72 -16.52 7.39
N THR A 765 -22.94 -17.28 8.47
CA THR A 765 -24.25 -17.28 9.16
C THR A 765 -24.53 -15.90 9.74
N GLN A 766 -25.80 -15.64 10.06
CA GLN A 766 -26.19 -14.44 10.83
C GLN A 766 -25.39 -14.29 12.14
N GLU A 767 -25.07 -15.40 12.81
CA GLU A 767 -24.31 -15.39 14.06
C GLU A 767 -22.82 -15.09 13.84
N GLU A 768 -22.18 -15.71 12.84
CA GLU A 768 -20.79 -15.42 12.46
C GLU A 768 -20.63 -13.98 11.96
N ASP A 769 -21.61 -13.47 11.21
CA ASP A 769 -21.65 -12.09 10.73
C ASP A 769 -21.72 -11.10 11.90
N ARG A 770 -22.60 -11.35 12.87
CA ARG A 770 -22.72 -10.56 14.11
C ARG A 770 -21.41 -10.56 14.91
N ARG A 771 -20.83 -11.74 15.13
CA ARG A 771 -19.55 -11.93 15.82
C ARG A 771 -18.41 -11.17 15.14
N TYR A 772 -18.29 -11.32 13.82
CA TYR A 772 -17.30 -10.61 13.01
C TYR A 772 -17.41 -9.10 13.17
N HIS A 773 -18.59 -8.51 12.93
CA HIS A 773 -18.79 -7.06 13.03
C HIS A 773 -18.54 -6.53 14.45
N GLN A 774 -18.95 -7.27 15.48
CA GLN A 774 -18.68 -6.89 16.86
C GLN A 774 -17.17 -6.85 17.18
N ALA A 775 -16.40 -7.83 16.72
CA ALA A 775 -14.95 -7.86 16.90
C ALA A 775 -14.24 -6.80 16.03
N PHE A 776 -14.71 -6.61 14.80
CA PHE A 776 -14.17 -5.64 13.85
C PHE A 776 -14.31 -4.21 14.37
N GLU A 777 -15.48 -3.83 14.90
CA GLU A 777 -15.71 -2.50 15.46
C GLU A 777 -14.79 -2.20 16.66
N ARG A 778 -14.52 -3.19 17.51
CA ARG A 778 -13.55 -3.07 18.60
C ARG A 778 -12.13 -2.84 18.07
N LEU A 779 -11.76 -3.55 17.01
CA LEU A 779 -10.43 -3.50 16.42
C LEU A 779 -10.23 -2.39 15.38
N ARG A 780 -11.26 -1.60 15.07
CA ARG A 780 -11.26 -0.58 14.01
C ARG A 780 -10.02 0.32 14.04
N THR A 781 -9.61 0.77 15.22
CA THR A 781 -8.41 1.61 15.40
C THR A 781 -7.11 0.82 15.26
N ALA A 782 -7.05 -0.39 15.84
CA ALA A 782 -5.86 -1.25 15.84
C ALA A 782 -5.54 -1.83 14.44
N LEU A 783 -6.58 -2.07 13.63
CA LEU A 783 -6.46 -2.57 12.25
C LEU A 783 -6.27 -1.45 11.23
N LEU A 784 -6.20 -0.19 11.66
CA LEU A 784 -6.07 0.98 10.78
C LEU A 784 -7.24 1.11 9.79
N VAL A 785 -8.45 0.69 10.19
CA VAL A 785 -9.67 0.77 9.37
C VAL A 785 -10.22 2.20 9.38
N LYS A 786 -10.50 2.71 8.18
CA LYS A 786 -10.96 4.07 7.84
C LYS A 786 -11.97 4.66 8.85
N GLU A 787 -11.71 5.88 9.31
CA GLU A 787 -12.77 6.92 9.36
C GLU A 787 -12.83 7.54 7.97
N ALA A 788 -14.01 7.59 7.37
CA ALA A 788 -14.20 8.27 6.09
C ALA A 788 -13.67 9.71 6.20
N ALA A 789 -12.64 10.03 5.41
CA ALA A 789 -12.17 11.38 5.12
C ALA A 789 -12.15 12.36 6.32
N GLY A 790 -11.10 12.30 7.15
CA GLY A 790 -10.79 13.35 8.12
C GLY A 790 -9.56 14.15 7.71
N LEU A 791 -9.65 15.00 6.68
CA LEU A 791 -8.60 16.00 6.44
C LEU A 791 -8.56 16.94 7.66
N MET A 792 -7.54 16.78 8.51
CA MET A 792 -7.43 17.55 9.76
C MET A 792 -6.72 18.89 9.54
N PRO A 793 -7.20 20.01 10.12
CA PRO A 793 -6.52 21.31 10.07
C PRO A 793 -5.03 21.21 10.44
N GLY A 794 -4.13 21.68 9.57
CA GLY A 794 -2.66 21.65 9.62
C GLY A 794 -1.97 20.51 8.85
N MET A 795 -2.71 19.63 8.16
CA MET A 795 -2.15 18.37 7.65
C MET A 795 -1.42 18.66 6.35
N ARG A 796 -0.11 18.39 6.27
CA ARG A 796 0.69 18.60 5.05
C ARG A 796 0.80 17.31 4.25
N ILE A 797 0.45 17.36 2.98
CA ILE A 797 0.18 16.20 2.15
C ILE A 797 0.93 16.39 0.82
N PRO A 798 2.14 15.83 0.68
CA PRO A 798 2.85 15.88 -0.58
C PRO A 798 2.16 14.98 -1.60
N ALA A 799 1.91 15.50 -2.80
CA ALA A 799 1.50 14.74 -3.97
C ALA A 799 2.74 14.37 -4.81
N TYR A 800 2.52 13.51 -5.81
CA TYR A 800 3.59 13.07 -6.71
C TYR A 800 4.23 14.25 -7.44
N ALA A 801 5.55 14.19 -7.59
CA ALA A 801 6.26 15.14 -8.44
C ALA A 801 5.82 14.94 -9.90
N VAL A 802 5.46 16.04 -10.56
CA VAL A 802 5.15 16.06 -11.99
C VAL A 802 6.29 16.80 -12.69
N THR A 803 6.98 16.14 -13.62
CA THR A 803 7.95 16.79 -14.49
C THR A 803 7.23 17.53 -15.60
N VAL A 804 7.46 18.83 -15.71
CA VAL A 804 6.86 19.68 -16.75
C VAL A 804 7.63 19.49 -18.05
N GLU A 805 7.07 18.71 -18.96
CA GLU A 805 7.71 18.40 -20.25
C GLU A 805 7.28 19.39 -21.36
N ASP A 806 8.12 19.55 -22.38
CA ASP A 806 7.89 20.50 -23.48
C ASP A 806 6.57 20.23 -24.23
N TRP A 807 6.19 18.96 -24.38
CA TRP A 807 4.91 18.61 -25.01
C TRP A 807 3.71 19.07 -24.18
N MET A 808 3.81 19.15 -22.85
CA MET A 808 2.73 19.64 -21.99
C MET A 808 2.54 21.15 -22.19
N VAL A 809 3.65 21.90 -22.26
CA VAL A 809 3.64 23.34 -22.54
C VAL A 809 3.01 23.63 -23.90
N LYS A 810 3.43 22.90 -24.94
CA LYS A 810 2.89 23.05 -26.30
C LYS A 810 1.42 22.65 -26.40
N LEU A 811 1.04 21.53 -25.77
CA LEU A 811 -0.33 21.06 -25.78
C LEU A 811 -1.27 22.00 -25.03
N PHE A 812 -0.84 22.53 -23.87
CA PHE A 812 -1.60 23.53 -23.13
C PHE A 812 -1.76 24.82 -23.94
N ALA A 813 -0.70 25.30 -24.62
CA ALA A 813 -0.79 26.46 -25.52
C ALA A 813 -1.78 26.24 -26.67
N GLN A 814 -1.84 25.03 -27.21
CA GLN A 814 -2.78 24.66 -28.27
C GLN A 814 -4.23 24.61 -27.76
N ALA A 815 -4.48 23.97 -26.61
CA ALA A 815 -5.81 23.80 -26.05
C ALA A 815 -6.39 25.10 -25.47
N SER A 816 -5.56 25.92 -24.82
CA SER A 816 -5.99 27.21 -24.25
C SER A 816 -5.97 28.35 -25.27
N GLY A 817 -5.14 28.25 -26.31
CA GLY A 817 -4.85 29.37 -27.18
C GLY A 817 -3.92 30.42 -26.55
N ASP A 818 -3.36 30.16 -25.36
CA ASP A 818 -2.27 30.96 -24.79
C ASP A 818 -0.95 30.64 -25.52
N ARG A 819 -0.69 31.47 -26.53
CA ARG A 819 0.48 31.38 -27.42
C ARG A 819 1.55 32.42 -27.07
N ASN A 820 1.65 32.82 -25.82
CA ASN A 820 2.68 33.78 -25.40
C ASN A 820 4.09 33.23 -25.71
N LEU A 821 4.93 34.05 -26.35
CA LEU A 821 6.25 33.66 -26.82
C LEU A 821 7.21 33.29 -25.68
N TYR A 822 6.97 33.77 -24.45
CA TYR A 822 7.74 33.34 -23.27
C TYR A 822 7.71 31.82 -23.02
N HIS A 823 6.70 31.12 -23.56
CA HIS A 823 6.54 29.67 -23.42
C HIS A 823 7.03 28.88 -24.65
N LEU A 824 7.12 29.53 -25.81
CA LEU A 824 7.22 28.86 -27.11
C LEU A 824 8.45 29.26 -27.93
N ASP A 825 9.10 30.38 -27.65
CA ASP A 825 10.21 30.91 -28.46
C ASP A 825 11.43 31.29 -27.59
N ASP A 826 12.52 30.53 -27.71
CA ASP A 826 13.77 30.77 -26.98
C ASP A 826 14.50 32.05 -27.45
N GLU A 827 14.38 32.41 -28.74
CA GLU A 827 15.03 33.61 -29.31
C GLU A 827 14.35 34.87 -28.77
N PHE A 828 13.01 34.88 -28.73
CA PHE A 828 12.25 35.98 -28.13
C PHE A 828 12.61 36.19 -26.66
N VAL A 829 12.68 35.11 -25.87
CA VAL A 829 13.07 35.20 -24.46
C VAL A 829 14.49 35.77 -24.31
N ALA A 830 15.45 35.35 -25.15
CA ALA A 830 16.80 35.89 -25.13
C ALA A 830 16.83 37.40 -25.44
N GLN A 831 16.03 37.86 -26.41
CA GLN A 831 15.90 39.28 -26.77
C GLN A 831 15.28 40.11 -25.62
N GLU A 832 14.20 39.63 -25.01
CA GLU A 832 13.53 40.34 -23.91
C GLU A 832 14.39 40.39 -22.64
N ARG A 833 15.18 39.34 -22.39
CA ARG A 833 16.19 39.34 -21.34
C ARG A 833 17.29 40.36 -21.63
N ALA A 834 17.80 40.43 -22.85
CA ALA A 834 18.82 41.41 -23.24
C ALA A 834 18.32 42.86 -23.09
N ARG A 835 17.01 43.09 -23.25
CA ARG A 835 16.35 44.38 -23.00
C ARG A 835 16.07 44.67 -21.51
N GLY A 836 16.30 43.71 -20.61
CA GLY A 836 16.03 43.85 -19.17
C GLY A 836 14.54 43.80 -18.79
N VAL A 837 13.66 43.38 -19.70
CA VAL A 837 12.21 43.28 -19.46
C VAL A 837 11.91 42.16 -18.47
N ILE A 838 12.59 41.02 -18.64
CA ILE A 838 12.47 39.81 -17.82
C ILE A 838 13.79 39.46 -17.10
N LYS A 839 13.69 38.71 -15.99
CA LYS A 839 14.85 38.30 -15.16
C LYS A 839 15.19 36.80 -15.28
N PHE A 840 14.44 36.02 -16.05
CA PHE A 840 14.64 34.56 -16.18
C PHE A 840 15.42 34.16 -17.44
N ASP A 841 16.00 32.96 -17.41
CA ASP A 841 16.82 32.36 -18.48
C ASP A 841 16.03 31.26 -19.19
N GLY A 842 15.85 31.40 -20.52
CA GLY A 842 15.17 30.43 -21.38
C GLY A 842 13.64 30.37 -21.21
N ARG A 843 12.97 29.57 -22.06
CA ARG A 843 11.52 29.37 -21.99
C ARG A 843 11.07 28.83 -20.63
N ILE A 844 9.90 29.29 -20.20
CA ILE A 844 9.25 28.88 -18.95
C ILE A 844 7.88 28.27 -19.25
N ALA A 845 7.39 27.40 -18.38
CA ALA A 845 6.04 26.87 -18.48
C ALA A 845 4.97 27.95 -18.24
N HIS A 846 3.74 27.72 -18.71
CA HIS A 846 2.61 28.59 -18.36
C HIS A 846 2.36 28.53 -16.84
N GLY A 847 2.17 29.69 -16.21
CA GLY A 847 1.83 29.71 -14.77
C GLY A 847 0.54 28.94 -14.48
N ILE A 848 -0.48 29.13 -15.32
CA ILE A 848 -1.75 28.40 -15.18
C ILE A 848 -1.60 26.89 -15.44
N LEU A 849 -0.68 26.46 -16.31
CA LEU A 849 -0.34 25.04 -16.46
C LEU A 849 0.30 24.50 -15.17
N THR A 850 1.16 25.30 -14.52
CA THR A 850 1.76 24.94 -13.22
C THR A 850 0.68 24.73 -12.15
N LEU A 851 -0.33 25.60 -12.10
CA LEU A 851 -1.49 25.43 -11.23
C LEU A 851 -2.27 24.15 -11.59
N LEU A 852 -2.53 23.90 -12.87
CA LEU A 852 -3.23 22.71 -13.33
C LEU A 852 -2.52 21.42 -12.90
N VAL A 853 -1.21 21.29 -13.16
CA VAL A 853 -0.45 20.08 -12.77
C VAL A 853 -0.38 19.91 -11.25
N SER A 854 -0.34 21.01 -10.49
CA SER A 854 -0.46 20.95 -9.03
C SER A 854 -1.81 20.41 -8.58
N LEU A 855 -2.91 20.83 -9.22
CA LEU A 855 -4.27 20.43 -8.87
C LEU A 855 -4.61 18.99 -9.29
N VAL A 856 -3.92 18.39 -10.27
CA VAL A 856 -4.07 16.96 -10.57
C VAL A 856 -3.76 16.09 -9.33
N GLY A 857 -2.81 16.52 -8.49
CA GLY A 857 -2.50 15.85 -7.22
C GLY A 857 -3.62 15.91 -6.18
N LEU A 858 -4.52 16.90 -6.26
CA LEU A 858 -5.60 17.12 -5.30
C LEU A 858 -6.55 15.93 -5.22
N HIS A 859 -6.78 15.23 -6.34
CA HIS A 859 -7.69 14.09 -6.38
C HIS A 859 -7.24 12.92 -5.50
N ARG A 860 -5.94 12.79 -5.20
CA ARG A 860 -5.44 11.77 -4.24
C ARG A 860 -5.49 12.25 -2.79
N VAL A 861 -5.63 13.56 -2.58
CA VAL A 861 -5.62 14.20 -1.28
C VAL A 861 -7.04 14.37 -0.72
N ALA A 862 -7.97 14.76 -1.59
CA ALA A 862 -9.36 15.03 -1.26
C ALA A 862 -10.28 14.28 -2.24
N ASP A 863 -10.10 12.96 -2.35
CA ASP A 863 -10.95 12.13 -3.21
C ASP A 863 -12.42 12.22 -2.75
N GLY A 864 -13.34 12.27 -3.72
CA GLY A 864 -14.76 12.50 -3.46
C GLY A 864 -15.14 13.93 -3.04
N CYS A 865 -14.22 14.90 -3.13
CA CYS A 865 -14.53 16.32 -2.90
C CYS A 865 -14.68 17.09 -4.23
N ARG A 866 -15.65 18.02 -4.30
CA ARG A 866 -15.82 18.98 -5.38
C ARG A 866 -15.02 20.24 -5.11
N LEU A 867 -14.36 20.80 -6.12
CA LEU A 867 -13.71 22.10 -6.02
C LEU A 867 -14.74 23.22 -5.91
N HIS A 868 -14.62 24.07 -4.89
CA HIS A 868 -15.46 25.25 -4.70
C HIS A 868 -14.81 26.53 -5.20
N SER A 869 -13.57 26.81 -4.76
CA SER A 869 -12.83 28.01 -5.17
C SER A 869 -11.31 27.77 -5.16
N ILE A 870 -10.60 28.59 -5.92
CA ILE A 870 -9.15 28.75 -5.90
C ILE A 870 -8.88 30.22 -5.59
N GLU A 871 -8.23 30.48 -4.47
CA GLU A 871 -8.03 31.80 -3.89
C GLU A 871 -6.53 32.09 -3.72
N ASP A 872 -6.13 33.34 -3.92
CA ASP A 872 -4.79 33.84 -3.63
C ASP A 872 -3.62 33.05 -4.24
N VAL A 873 -3.79 32.44 -5.44
CA VAL A 873 -2.67 31.78 -6.11
C VAL A 873 -1.66 32.84 -6.55
N ARG A 874 -0.41 32.72 -6.10
CA ARG A 874 0.72 33.59 -6.43
C ARG A 874 1.84 32.78 -7.07
N TYR A 875 2.37 33.29 -8.17
CA TYR A 875 3.51 32.70 -8.87
C TYR A 875 4.81 33.37 -8.39
N LYS A 876 5.64 32.62 -7.68
CA LYS A 876 6.83 33.13 -6.96
C LYS A 876 8.12 32.93 -7.73
N ALA A 877 8.19 31.87 -8.54
CA ALA A 877 9.36 31.57 -9.35
C ALA A 877 8.95 30.91 -10.67
N PRO A 878 9.71 31.12 -11.76
CA PRO A 878 9.44 30.46 -13.04
C PRO A 878 9.67 28.96 -12.92
N VAL A 879 8.80 28.16 -13.53
CA VAL A 879 9.02 26.72 -13.73
C VAL A 879 9.60 26.52 -15.13
N ARG A 880 10.77 25.90 -15.22
CA ARG A 880 11.42 25.61 -16.51
C ARG A 880 10.94 24.28 -17.07
N ILE A 881 11.07 24.15 -18.38
CA ILE A 881 10.83 22.88 -19.06
C ILE A 881 11.87 21.86 -18.55
N GLY A 882 11.41 20.69 -18.11
CA GLY A 882 12.21 19.66 -17.45
C GLY A 882 12.24 19.76 -15.92
N ASP A 883 11.71 20.83 -15.32
CA ASP A 883 11.60 20.92 -13.86
C ASP A 883 10.54 19.94 -13.33
N SER A 884 10.86 19.28 -12.23
CA SER A 884 9.89 18.52 -11.44
C SER A 884 9.24 19.42 -10.39
N VAL A 885 7.91 19.46 -10.39
CA VAL A 885 7.09 20.22 -9.44
C VAL A 885 6.36 19.25 -8.51
N THR A 886 6.61 19.35 -7.21
CA THR A 886 5.96 18.56 -6.15
C THR A 886 4.91 19.43 -5.44
N PRO A 887 3.61 19.15 -5.59
CA PRO A 887 2.57 19.87 -4.87
C PRO A 887 2.52 19.39 -3.42
N ILE A 888 2.42 20.31 -2.46
CA ILE A 888 2.13 20.03 -1.06
C ILE A 888 0.82 20.69 -0.70
N PHE A 889 -0.16 19.91 -0.26
CA PHE A 889 -1.43 20.40 0.23
C PHE A 889 -1.40 20.45 1.75
N THR A 890 -1.57 21.62 2.33
CA THR A 890 -1.70 21.84 3.77
C THR A 890 -3.17 22.11 4.08
N VAL A 891 -3.84 21.21 4.77
CA VAL A 891 -5.20 21.49 5.27
C VAL A 891 -5.11 22.69 6.22
N MET A 892 -5.89 23.73 6.01
CA MET A 892 -5.90 24.93 6.84
C MET A 892 -7.01 24.84 7.88
N ASP A 893 -8.21 24.47 7.44
CA ASP A 893 -9.38 24.21 8.28
C ASP A 893 -10.37 23.28 7.55
N ALA A 894 -11.26 22.67 8.33
CA ALA A 894 -12.38 21.87 7.86
C ALA A 894 -13.60 22.26 8.71
N GLN A 895 -14.45 23.15 8.18
CA GLN A 895 -15.65 23.68 8.84
C GLN A 895 -16.83 23.69 7.85
N ASP A 896 -18.06 23.46 8.34
CA ASP A 896 -19.31 23.65 7.58
C ASP A 896 -19.34 22.98 6.19
N SER A 897 -18.92 21.71 6.11
CA SER A 897 -18.86 20.94 4.86
C SER A 897 -17.92 21.52 3.78
N ARG A 898 -16.99 22.40 4.16
CA ARG A 898 -15.92 22.94 3.31
C ARG A 898 -14.55 22.65 3.94
N ILE A 899 -13.58 22.34 3.10
CA ILE A 899 -12.20 22.06 3.49
C ILE A 899 -11.31 23.06 2.77
N ARG A 900 -10.62 23.89 3.54
CA ARG A 900 -9.65 24.87 3.02
C ARG A 900 -8.27 24.23 3.01
N LEU A 901 -7.61 24.23 1.86
CA LEU A 901 -6.29 23.64 1.63
C LEU A 901 -5.35 24.71 1.08
N ARG A 902 -4.21 24.96 1.71
CA ARG A 902 -3.12 25.70 1.09
C ARG A 902 -2.34 24.76 0.17
N VAL A 903 -2.05 25.16 -1.05
CA VAL A 903 -1.19 24.42 -1.99
C VAL A 903 0.14 25.14 -2.14
N GLU A 904 1.25 24.40 -2.08
CA GLU A 904 2.60 24.88 -2.37
C GLU A 904 3.22 23.98 -3.44
N ALA A 905 3.62 24.53 -4.57
CA ALA A 905 4.31 23.81 -5.64
C ALA A 905 5.82 24.00 -5.49
N LEU A 906 6.50 22.98 -4.98
CA LEU A 906 7.95 22.99 -4.76
C LEU A 906 8.68 22.47 -6.00
N ARG A 907 9.73 23.17 -6.43
CA ARG A 907 10.69 22.63 -7.39
C ARG A 907 11.69 21.73 -6.67
N ARG A 908 12.45 20.95 -7.45
CA ARG A 908 13.49 20.03 -6.95
C ARG A 908 14.56 20.70 -6.07
N ASP A 909 14.84 21.97 -6.29
CA ASP A 909 15.79 22.78 -5.51
C ASP A 909 15.22 23.30 -4.17
N GLY A 910 13.96 22.98 -3.86
CA GLY A 910 13.27 23.43 -2.65
C GLY A 910 12.64 24.82 -2.77
N GLN A 911 12.77 25.51 -3.91
CA GLN A 911 12.12 26.81 -4.11
C GLN A 911 10.61 26.61 -4.38
N VAL A 912 9.76 27.36 -3.68
CA VAL A 912 8.32 27.42 -3.95
C VAL A 912 8.09 28.20 -5.24
N ALA A 913 7.59 27.55 -6.29
CA ALA A 913 7.26 28.18 -7.56
C ALA A 913 5.86 28.81 -7.57
N MET A 914 4.91 28.18 -6.89
CA MET A 914 3.53 28.65 -6.78
C MET A 914 3.00 28.35 -5.38
N GLU A 915 2.23 29.27 -4.81
CA GLU A 915 1.45 29.01 -3.60
C GLU A 915 0.04 29.54 -3.77
N GLY A 916 -0.95 28.95 -3.09
CA GLY A 916 -2.33 29.46 -3.09
C GLY A 916 -3.22 28.70 -2.12
N THR A 917 -4.51 29.04 -2.12
CA THR A 917 -5.54 28.41 -1.30
C THR A 917 -6.60 27.78 -2.20
N ILE A 918 -7.06 26.60 -1.85
CA ILE A 918 -8.06 25.82 -2.54
C ILE A 918 -9.15 25.50 -1.54
N ILE A 919 -10.42 25.70 -1.89
CA ILE A 919 -11.55 25.29 -1.07
C ILE A 919 -12.28 24.16 -1.78
N VAL A 920 -12.49 23.04 -1.09
CA VAL A 920 -13.22 21.88 -1.60
C VAL A 920 -14.41 21.54 -0.69
N THR A 921 -15.41 20.84 -1.21
CA THR A 921 -16.60 20.36 -0.47
C THR A 921 -16.76 18.84 -0.62
N PRO A 922 -16.91 18.06 0.47
CA PRO A 922 -17.15 16.61 0.39
C PRO A 922 -18.48 16.29 -0.30
N GLN A 923 -18.51 15.27 -1.16
CA GLN A 923 -19.75 14.70 -1.69
C GLN A 923 -20.14 13.46 -0.87
N GLY A 924 -21.39 13.40 -0.39
CA GLY A 924 -21.94 12.19 0.21
C GLY A 924 -22.06 11.07 -0.83
N VAL A 925 -21.99 9.81 -0.37
CA VAL A 925 -22.22 8.62 -1.20
C VAL A 925 -23.68 8.62 -1.68
N SER A 926 -23.93 9.32 -2.78
CA SER A 926 -25.20 9.38 -3.49
C SER A 926 -24.98 8.88 -4.91
N ARG A 927 -25.84 7.97 -5.36
CA ARG A 927 -25.93 7.51 -6.74
C ARG A 927 -26.02 8.72 -7.69
N GLN A 928 -25.22 8.67 -8.76
CA GLN A 928 -25.36 9.41 -10.01
C GLN A 928 -25.77 10.89 -9.90
N SER A 929 -24.79 11.77 -10.13
CA SER A 929 -25.06 13.00 -10.88
C SER A 929 -24.23 12.97 -12.16
N ASP A 930 -24.92 13.26 -13.25
CA ASP A 930 -24.53 13.10 -14.65
C ASP A 930 -23.56 14.24 -15.05
N ASP A 931 -22.36 14.25 -14.48
CA ASP A 931 -21.30 15.23 -14.80
C ASP A 931 -20.68 14.91 -16.17
N GLY A 932 -21.40 15.32 -17.23
CA GLY A 932 -21.31 14.89 -18.63
C GLY A 932 -20.02 15.11 -19.44
N ALA A 933 -18.82 14.97 -18.86
CA ALA A 933 -17.57 14.93 -19.63
C ALA A 933 -16.92 13.53 -19.53
N ARG A 934 -16.94 12.80 -20.66
CA ARG A 934 -16.36 11.47 -20.81
C ARG A 934 -14.89 11.59 -21.25
N PRO A 935 -13.92 10.88 -20.65
CA PRO A 935 -12.54 10.88 -21.14
C PRO A 935 -12.51 10.31 -22.56
N PRO A 936 -11.89 10.99 -23.54
CA PRO A 936 -11.75 10.50 -24.88
C PRO A 936 -10.75 9.36 -24.87
N GLY A 937 -10.85 8.51 -25.89
CA GLY A 937 -10.05 7.32 -25.89
C GLY A 937 -8.54 7.59 -25.98
N PRO A 938 -7.67 6.86 -25.28
CA PRO A 938 -6.21 6.85 -25.44
C PRO A 938 -5.64 6.90 -26.86
N ALA A 939 -6.35 6.43 -27.90
CA ALA A 939 -5.93 6.71 -29.28
C ALA A 939 -6.04 8.20 -29.62
N ARG A 940 -7.16 8.84 -29.29
CA ARG A 940 -7.35 10.30 -29.37
C ARG A 940 -6.40 11.07 -28.46
N LEU A 941 -6.15 10.58 -27.23
CA LEU A 941 -5.18 11.22 -26.31
C LEU A 941 -3.74 11.12 -26.82
N ARG A 942 -3.35 9.96 -27.36
CA ARG A 942 -2.04 9.75 -27.97
C ARG A 942 -1.88 10.62 -29.22
N ALA A 943 -2.89 10.64 -30.09
CA ALA A 943 -2.91 11.51 -31.25
C ALA A 943 -2.86 13.00 -30.85
N ALA A 944 -3.51 13.41 -29.76
CA ALA A 944 -3.40 14.77 -29.24
C ALA A 944 -1.96 15.11 -28.80
N ARG A 945 -1.28 14.18 -28.10
CA ARG A 945 0.14 14.33 -27.69
C ARG A 945 1.11 14.31 -28.88
N GLU A 946 0.90 13.45 -29.86
CA GLU A 946 1.75 13.35 -31.05
C GLU A 946 1.57 14.57 -31.97
N ARG A 947 0.33 15.08 -32.10
CA ARG A 947 0.04 16.33 -32.83
C ARG A 947 0.69 17.54 -32.17
N SER A 948 0.77 17.61 -30.83
CA SER A 948 1.44 18.73 -30.17
C SER A 948 2.97 18.71 -30.33
N ALA A 949 3.57 17.54 -30.62
CA ALA A 949 5.00 17.41 -30.91
C ALA A 949 5.39 17.93 -32.31
N THR A 950 4.43 18.04 -33.24
CA THR A 950 4.66 18.36 -34.67
C THR A 950 4.34 19.79 -35.08
N VAL A 951 3.85 20.64 -34.16
CA VAL A 951 3.51 22.04 -34.49
C VAL A 951 4.77 22.91 -34.53
N LEU A 952 5.29 23.10 -35.74
CA LEU A 952 6.24 24.13 -36.13
C LEU A 952 5.49 25.28 -36.82
N ALA A 953 5.87 26.52 -36.47
CA ALA A 953 5.37 27.83 -36.93
C ALA A 953 4.07 28.33 -36.28
N PHE A 954 4.24 29.11 -35.21
CA PHE A 954 3.20 30.04 -34.73
C PHE A 954 3.42 31.43 -35.37
N PRO A 955 2.37 32.13 -35.82
CA PRO A 955 2.51 33.48 -36.39
C PRO A 955 3.12 34.44 -35.36
N ARG A 956 4.13 35.24 -35.76
CA ARG A 956 4.70 36.34 -34.96
C ARG A 956 3.75 37.53 -34.77
N ASP A 957 2.59 37.52 -35.44
CA ASP A 957 1.66 38.63 -35.54
C ASP A 957 0.63 38.64 -34.40
N LYS A 958 1.07 39.02 -33.19
CA LYS A 958 0.18 39.67 -32.23
C LYS A 958 0.88 40.90 -31.66
N GLN A 959 0.66 42.06 -32.27
CA GLN A 959 0.93 43.33 -31.61
C GLN A 959 -0.02 43.44 -30.42
N ALA A 960 0.53 43.66 -29.22
CA ALA A 960 -0.27 44.03 -28.06
C ALA A 960 -1.08 45.29 -28.41
N PRO A 961 -2.36 45.40 -28.01
CA PRO A 961 -3.06 46.66 -28.13
C PRO A 961 -2.27 47.74 -27.37
N ALA A 962 -1.97 48.87 -28.03
CA ALA A 962 -1.37 50.01 -27.36
C ALA A 962 -2.40 50.61 -26.39
N PHE A 963 -2.28 50.32 -25.10
CA PHE A 963 -3.15 50.88 -24.07
C PHE A 963 -2.51 52.16 -23.52
N SER A 964 -2.93 53.32 -24.01
CA SER A 964 -2.37 54.62 -23.65
C SER A 964 -3.16 55.40 -22.58
N GLN A 965 -4.24 54.84 -21.98
CA GLN A 965 -5.07 55.59 -21.02
C GLN A 965 -5.51 54.77 -19.80
N ARG A 966 -5.58 55.43 -18.64
CA ARG A 966 -6.25 54.92 -17.42
C ARG A 966 -7.73 54.72 -17.72
N GLY A 967 -8.26 53.52 -17.52
CA GLY A 967 -9.68 53.22 -17.68
C GLY A 967 -10.00 51.73 -17.64
N THR A 968 -11.27 51.39 -17.49
CA THR A 968 -11.78 50.01 -17.56
C THR A 968 -12.11 49.67 -19.00
N VAL A 969 -11.46 48.66 -19.57
CA VAL A 969 -11.76 48.17 -20.93
C VAL A 969 -12.49 46.83 -20.83
N SER A 970 -13.73 46.79 -21.33
CA SER A 970 -14.52 45.56 -21.40
C SER A 970 -14.43 44.93 -22.78
N ARG A 971 -14.18 43.62 -22.87
CA ARG A 971 -14.20 42.84 -24.11
C ARG A 971 -14.69 41.42 -23.85
N ASP A 972 -15.36 40.87 -24.86
CA ASP A 972 -15.85 39.49 -24.84
C ASP A 972 -14.90 38.58 -25.61
N PHE A 973 -14.61 37.41 -25.05
CA PHE A 973 -13.82 36.35 -25.66
C PHE A 973 -14.65 35.08 -25.74
N GLN A 974 -14.54 34.39 -26.86
CA GLN A 974 -15.26 33.14 -27.09
C GLN A 974 -14.27 32.02 -27.34
N SER A 975 -14.46 30.90 -26.65
CA SER A 975 -13.71 29.68 -26.88
C SER A 975 -14.68 28.52 -27.06
N LYS A 976 -14.59 27.86 -28.21
CA LYS A 976 -15.34 26.65 -28.49
C LYS A 976 -14.54 25.45 -27.97
N ILE A 977 -15.16 24.65 -27.10
CA ILE A 977 -14.58 23.40 -26.60
C ILE A 977 -14.73 22.33 -27.69
N SER A 978 -13.94 22.49 -28.75
CA SER A 978 -13.87 21.54 -29.85
C SER A 978 -13.29 20.19 -29.37
N PRO A 979 -13.52 19.09 -30.11
CA PRO A 979 -12.95 17.79 -29.78
C PRO A 979 -11.44 17.81 -29.53
N ASP A 980 -10.66 18.53 -30.35
CA ASP A 980 -9.20 18.63 -30.17
C ASP A 980 -8.81 19.40 -28.90
N VAL A 981 -9.58 20.43 -28.52
CA VAL A 981 -9.37 21.19 -27.29
C VAL A 981 -9.71 20.33 -26.07
N ALA A 982 -10.83 19.62 -26.12
CA ALA A 982 -11.25 18.69 -25.08
C ALA A 982 -10.20 17.58 -24.87
N ASP A 983 -9.74 16.96 -25.95
CA ASP A 983 -8.69 15.94 -25.95
C ASP A 983 -7.37 16.45 -25.39
N GLY A 984 -7.00 17.69 -25.73
CA GLY A 984 -5.79 18.33 -25.20
C GLY A 984 -5.82 18.47 -23.67
N TYR A 985 -6.93 18.94 -23.10
CA TYR A 985 -7.07 19.01 -21.63
C TYR A 985 -7.10 17.63 -20.99
N TRP A 986 -7.81 16.66 -21.57
CA TRP A 986 -7.80 15.28 -21.08
C TRP A 986 -6.41 14.65 -21.09
N ALA A 987 -5.60 14.92 -22.11
CA ALA A 987 -4.23 14.42 -22.21
C ALA A 987 -3.29 15.03 -21.15
N LEU A 988 -3.60 16.24 -20.66
CA LEU A 988 -2.88 16.90 -19.57
C LEU A 988 -3.31 16.39 -18.17
N VAL A 989 -4.60 16.14 -17.95
CA VAL A 989 -5.09 15.69 -16.63
C VAL A 989 -5.08 14.17 -16.43
N GLY A 990 -4.96 13.38 -17.51
CA GLY A 990 -4.92 11.93 -17.45
C GLY A 990 -6.21 11.34 -16.87
N SER A 991 -6.08 10.38 -15.93
CA SER A 991 -7.20 9.67 -15.32
C SER A 991 -7.82 10.37 -14.10
N ALA A 992 -7.59 11.68 -13.95
CA ALA A 992 -8.01 12.45 -12.77
C ALA A 992 -9.53 12.72 -12.68
N GLY A 993 -10.32 12.26 -13.66
CA GLY A 993 -11.78 12.29 -13.65
C GLY A 993 -12.42 13.59 -14.17
N PRO A 994 -13.76 13.62 -14.37
CA PRO A 994 -14.48 14.73 -15.02
C PRO A 994 -14.41 16.06 -14.27
N ALA A 995 -14.34 16.04 -12.94
CA ALA A 995 -14.24 17.25 -12.12
C ALA A 995 -12.91 18.00 -12.35
N VAL A 996 -11.80 17.25 -12.46
CA VAL A 996 -10.48 17.83 -12.74
C VAL A 996 -10.38 18.29 -14.20
N TRP A 997 -11.06 17.60 -15.12
CA TRP A 997 -11.15 18.04 -16.52
C TRP A 997 -11.90 19.37 -16.67
N ASN A 998 -13.07 19.50 -16.04
CA ASN A 998 -13.84 20.74 -16.04
C ASN A 998 -13.01 21.93 -15.54
N LEU A 999 -12.25 21.71 -14.46
CA LEU A 999 -11.29 22.68 -13.95
C LEU A 999 -10.21 23.02 -14.99
N ALA A 1000 -9.63 22.02 -15.67
CA ALA A 1000 -8.61 22.24 -16.69
C ALA A 1000 -9.12 23.14 -17.82
N VAL A 1001 -10.36 22.95 -18.25
CA VAL A 1001 -11.00 23.80 -19.26
C VAL A 1001 -11.21 25.22 -18.74
N SER A 1002 -11.68 25.39 -17.49
CA SER A 1002 -11.80 26.71 -16.87
C SER A 1002 -10.46 27.45 -16.79
N LEU A 1003 -9.42 26.78 -16.28
CA LEU A 1003 -8.07 27.34 -16.23
C LEU A 1003 -7.56 27.70 -17.63
N GLY A 1004 -7.83 26.84 -18.60
CA GLY A 1004 -7.57 27.09 -20.01
C GLY A 1004 -8.23 28.36 -20.55
N MET A 1005 -9.50 28.58 -20.23
CA MET A 1005 -10.24 29.80 -20.60
C MET A 1005 -9.69 31.05 -19.90
N ILE A 1006 -9.24 30.93 -18.64
CA ILE A 1006 -8.53 32.01 -17.95
C ILE A 1006 -7.23 32.37 -18.71
N ALA A 1007 -6.45 31.36 -19.10
CA ALA A 1007 -5.22 31.55 -19.87
C ALA A 1007 -5.51 32.22 -21.22
N HIS A 1008 -6.54 31.75 -21.92
CA HIS A 1008 -7.01 32.31 -23.19
C HIS A 1008 -7.33 33.80 -23.09
N THR A 1009 -8.25 34.17 -22.21
CA THR A 1009 -8.70 35.56 -22.05
C THR A 1009 -7.53 36.43 -21.58
N SER A 1010 -6.76 35.95 -20.61
CA SER A 1010 -5.62 36.69 -20.07
C SER A 1010 -4.54 36.99 -21.12
N ALA A 1011 -4.21 36.01 -21.98
CA ALA A 1011 -3.20 36.18 -23.03
C ALA A 1011 -3.65 37.15 -24.12
N ASN A 1012 -4.95 37.18 -24.45
CA ASN A 1012 -5.47 38.08 -25.49
C ASN A 1012 -5.72 39.52 -25.02
N PHE A 1013 -5.88 39.77 -23.72
CA PHE A 1013 -5.87 41.14 -23.18
C PHE A 1013 -4.45 41.72 -23.07
N ALA A 1014 -3.48 40.92 -22.63
CA ALA A 1014 -2.17 41.41 -22.20
C ALA A 1014 -1.04 40.42 -22.58
N SER A 1015 -0.50 40.58 -23.79
CA SER A 1015 0.74 39.96 -24.32
C SER A 1015 1.11 40.62 -25.66
N PRO A 1016 2.41 40.82 -26.03
CA PRO A 1016 3.66 40.47 -25.30
C PRO A 1016 4.09 41.50 -24.24
N GLY A 1017 4.88 41.07 -23.23
CA GLY A 1017 5.48 41.95 -22.20
C GLY A 1017 4.91 41.83 -20.78
N TRP A 1018 3.82 41.10 -20.57
CA TRP A 1018 3.13 41.01 -19.27
C TRP A 1018 3.35 39.64 -18.59
N ILE A 1019 3.71 39.64 -17.31
CA ILE A 1019 4.00 38.44 -16.50
C ILE A 1019 2.84 38.15 -15.55
N LEU A 1020 2.40 36.90 -15.47
CA LEU A 1020 1.35 36.45 -14.57
C LEU A 1020 1.80 36.53 -13.09
N LEU A 1021 1.05 37.24 -12.25
CA LEU A 1021 1.32 37.39 -10.82
C LEU A 1021 0.41 36.53 -9.95
N SER A 1022 -0.89 36.56 -10.24
CA SER A 1022 -1.88 35.84 -9.44
C SER A 1022 -3.07 35.37 -10.25
N THR A 1023 -3.77 34.37 -9.71
CA THR A 1023 -5.00 33.81 -10.26
C THR A 1023 -5.99 33.52 -9.15
N ARG A 1024 -7.26 33.86 -9.36
CA ARG A 1024 -8.41 33.47 -8.53
C ARG A 1024 -9.50 32.91 -9.43
N LEU A 1025 -10.18 31.88 -8.96
CA LEU A 1025 -11.32 31.25 -9.61
C LEU A 1025 -12.39 30.94 -8.57
N GLU A 1026 -13.64 31.31 -8.87
CA GLU A 1026 -14.79 31.10 -7.99
C GLU A 1026 -15.91 30.36 -8.74
N GLU A 1027 -16.41 29.31 -8.07
CA GLU A 1027 -17.56 28.44 -8.35
C GLU A 1027 -17.83 28.04 -9.81
N GLN A 1028 -17.86 26.73 -10.09
CA GLN A 1028 -18.50 26.19 -11.28
C GLN A 1028 -19.97 25.87 -11.01
N GLN A 1029 -20.91 26.66 -11.51
CA GLN A 1029 -22.35 26.45 -11.30
C GLN A 1029 -22.91 25.41 -12.28
N GLU A 1030 -22.64 25.57 -13.58
CA GLU A 1030 -22.97 24.60 -14.62
C GLU A 1030 -21.71 23.85 -15.10
N PRO A 1031 -21.78 22.52 -15.32
CA PRO A 1031 -20.66 21.76 -15.85
C PRO A 1031 -20.39 22.13 -17.32
N ILE A 1032 -19.11 22.12 -17.72
CA ILE A 1032 -18.68 22.34 -19.10
C ILE A 1032 -18.75 21.00 -19.85
N ARG A 1033 -19.16 21.04 -21.12
CA ARG A 1033 -19.27 19.87 -21.99
C ARG A 1033 -18.47 20.06 -23.28
N GLU A 1034 -18.07 18.96 -23.90
CA GLU A 1034 -17.53 19.00 -25.26
C GLU A 1034 -18.58 19.57 -26.22
N GLY A 1035 -18.17 20.48 -27.09
CA GLY A 1035 -19.04 21.22 -28.00
C GLY A 1035 -19.56 22.54 -27.43
N ASP A 1036 -19.48 22.77 -26.11
CA ASP A 1036 -19.87 24.05 -25.52
C ASP A 1036 -19.04 25.21 -26.08
N THR A 1037 -19.66 26.38 -26.14
CA THR A 1037 -18.97 27.63 -26.41
C THR A 1037 -19.01 28.47 -25.16
N LEU A 1038 -17.83 28.69 -24.58
CA LEU A 1038 -17.67 29.52 -23.40
C LEU A 1038 -17.45 30.97 -23.83
N ILE A 1039 -18.26 31.87 -23.29
CA ILE A 1039 -18.22 33.30 -23.53
C ILE A 1039 -17.73 33.96 -22.25
N SER A 1040 -16.52 34.53 -22.28
CA SER A 1040 -15.94 35.30 -21.18
C SER A 1040 -16.14 36.78 -21.44
N ARG A 1041 -17.00 37.42 -20.63
CA ARG A 1041 -17.07 38.88 -20.54
C ARG A 1041 -16.01 39.32 -19.55
N ALA A 1042 -15.02 40.06 -20.02
CA ALA A 1042 -13.86 40.37 -19.22
C ALA A 1042 -13.53 41.86 -19.21
N ASN A 1043 -13.13 42.35 -18.04
CA ASN A 1043 -12.83 43.75 -17.79
C ASN A 1043 -11.37 43.89 -17.36
N LEU A 1044 -10.64 44.73 -18.09
CA LEU A 1044 -9.27 45.10 -17.79
C LEU A 1044 -9.24 46.40 -17.01
N GLU A 1045 -8.57 46.40 -15.86
CA GLU A 1045 -8.27 47.57 -15.05
C GLU A 1045 -6.74 47.70 -14.88
N ILE A 1046 -6.18 48.84 -15.30
CA ILE A 1046 -4.76 49.12 -15.12
C ILE A 1046 -4.58 50.03 -13.90
N THR A 1047 -3.87 49.52 -12.89
CA THR A 1047 -3.56 50.24 -11.64
C THR A 1047 -2.04 50.45 -11.50
N ARG A 1048 -1.63 51.57 -10.88
CA ARG A 1048 -0.21 51.89 -10.65
C ARG A 1048 0.15 51.56 -9.20
N LEU A 1049 0.60 50.34 -8.94
CA LEU A 1049 0.96 49.90 -7.58
C LEU A 1049 2.19 49.01 -7.56
N THR A 1050 3.36 49.58 -7.81
CA THR A 1050 4.59 49.12 -7.14
C THR A 1050 5.34 50.34 -6.60
N ARG A 1051 5.60 50.37 -5.28
CA ARG A 1051 6.36 51.46 -4.64
C ARG A 1051 7.85 51.47 -5.06
N GLU A 1052 8.36 50.35 -5.57
CA GLU A 1052 9.79 50.14 -5.87
C GLU A 1052 10.16 50.16 -7.37
N GLU A 1053 9.30 49.70 -8.29
CA GLU A 1053 9.71 49.47 -9.70
C GLU A 1053 8.96 50.32 -10.76
N ARG A 1054 7.98 51.15 -10.39
CA ARG A 1054 7.16 51.99 -11.33
C ARG A 1054 6.47 51.21 -12.47
N ARG A 1055 6.30 49.89 -12.36
CA ARG A 1055 5.64 49.04 -13.38
C ARG A 1055 4.10 49.03 -13.21
N PRO A 1056 3.31 49.01 -14.29
CA PRO A 1056 1.85 48.91 -14.22
C PRO A 1056 1.40 47.50 -13.83
N ILE A 1057 0.32 47.40 -13.04
CA ILE A 1057 -0.37 46.14 -12.75
C ILE A 1057 -1.73 46.16 -13.44
N CYS A 1058 -1.99 45.14 -14.22
CA CYS A 1058 -3.24 44.89 -14.90
C CYS A 1058 -4.04 43.88 -14.10
N ARG A 1059 -5.26 44.21 -13.70
CA ARG A 1059 -6.25 43.28 -13.14
C ARG A 1059 -7.29 42.98 -14.23
N ILE A 1060 -7.50 41.70 -14.51
CA ILE A 1060 -8.49 41.22 -15.47
C ILE A 1060 -9.54 40.45 -14.68
N THR A 1061 -10.77 40.94 -14.63
CA THR A 1061 -11.91 40.20 -14.09
C THR A 1061 -12.68 39.55 -15.22
N MET A 1062 -13.19 38.34 -15.00
CA MET A 1062 -13.84 37.51 -16.02
C MET A 1062 -15.14 36.93 -15.46
N ASP A 1063 -16.25 37.12 -16.17
CA ASP A 1063 -17.50 36.39 -15.95
C ASP A 1063 -17.73 35.48 -17.16
N VAL A 1064 -17.69 34.16 -16.94
CA VAL A 1064 -17.73 33.16 -18.00
C VAL A 1064 -19.07 32.44 -17.98
N ARG A 1065 -19.75 32.45 -19.14
CA ARG A 1065 -21.07 31.87 -19.35
C ARG A 1065 -21.02 30.92 -20.54
N ASN A 1066 -21.93 29.95 -20.60
CA ASN A 1066 -22.04 29.07 -21.77
C ASN A 1066 -22.89 29.71 -22.88
N GLN A 1067 -23.06 29.01 -24.00
CA GLN A 1067 -23.85 29.45 -25.15
C GLN A 1067 -25.35 29.70 -24.84
N HIS A 1068 -25.83 29.25 -23.68
CA HIS A 1068 -27.20 29.45 -23.20
C HIS A 1068 -27.30 30.56 -22.13
N ASP A 1069 -26.27 31.42 -22.02
CA ASP A 1069 -26.13 32.51 -21.04
C ASP A 1069 -26.19 32.03 -19.57
N ARG A 1070 -25.95 30.73 -19.31
CA ARG A 1070 -25.86 30.20 -17.95
C ARG A 1070 -24.47 30.45 -17.36
N PRO A 1071 -24.37 30.87 -16.08
CA PRO A 1071 -23.09 31.11 -15.43
C PRO A 1071 -22.29 29.80 -15.32
N VAL A 1072 -21.04 29.83 -15.79
CA VAL A 1072 -20.10 28.72 -15.64
C VAL A 1072 -19.19 29.03 -14.47
N PHE A 1073 -18.33 30.06 -14.55
CA PHE A 1073 -17.44 30.45 -13.45
C PHE A 1073 -17.05 31.94 -13.51
N ARG A 1074 -16.51 32.45 -12.40
CA ARG A 1074 -15.84 33.76 -12.36
C ARG A 1074 -14.36 33.60 -12.08
N ALA A 1075 -13.55 34.49 -12.65
CA ALA A 1075 -12.13 34.47 -12.45
C ALA A 1075 -11.52 35.86 -12.41
N GLU A 1076 -10.35 35.93 -11.80
CA GLU A 1076 -9.54 37.13 -11.77
C GLU A 1076 -8.07 36.78 -11.98
N VAL A 1077 -7.39 37.60 -12.78
CA VAL A 1077 -5.96 37.48 -13.02
C VAL A 1077 -5.29 38.83 -12.84
N SER A 1078 -4.15 38.84 -12.14
CA SER A 1078 -3.26 40.01 -12.11
C SER A 1078 -1.98 39.75 -12.89
N LYS A 1079 -1.55 40.75 -13.67
CA LYS A 1079 -0.34 40.72 -14.49
C LYS A 1079 0.53 41.96 -14.26
N LEU A 1080 1.85 41.76 -14.25
CA LEU A 1080 2.86 42.82 -14.19
C LEU A 1080 3.29 43.21 -15.61
N GLY A 1081 3.19 44.48 -15.96
CA GLY A 1081 3.54 44.96 -17.31
C GLY A 1081 5.00 45.35 -17.50
N ASP A 1082 5.39 45.49 -18.76
CA ASP A 1082 6.71 45.97 -19.19
C ASP A 1082 6.87 47.47 -18.86
N PRO A 1083 7.97 47.88 -18.19
CA PRO A 1083 8.27 49.29 -17.96
C PRO A 1083 8.40 50.13 -19.25
N ALA A 1084 8.69 49.53 -20.41
CA ALA A 1084 8.81 50.21 -21.70
C ALA A 1084 7.46 50.53 -22.39
N LEU A 1085 6.34 49.98 -21.91
CA LEU A 1085 5.01 50.15 -22.53
C LEU A 1085 4.36 51.53 -22.33
N GLY A 1086 5.13 52.56 -21.94
CA GLY A 1086 4.73 53.95 -22.10
C GLY A 1086 3.34 54.29 -21.56
N CYS A 1087 3.04 53.98 -20.29
CA CYS A 1087 1.99 54.72 -19.61
C CYS A 1087 2.52 56.14 -19.42
N GLU A 1088 2.08 57.09 -20.25
CA GLU A 1088 2.36 58.52 -20.03
C GLU A 1088 2.00 58.93 -18.59
N PRO A 1089 2.71 59.92 -18.01
CA PRO A 1089 2.75 60.24 -16.58
C PRO A 1089 1.41 60.20 -15.82
#